data_AF-A0A8T7M5I9-F1
#
_entry.id   AF-A0A8T7M5I9-F1
#
_cell.length_a   1.000
_cell.length_b   1.000
_cell.length_c   1.000
_cell.angle_alpha   90.00
_cell.angle_beta   90.00
_cell.angle_gamma   90.00
#
_symmetry.space_group_name_H-M   'P 1'
#
loop_
_entity.id
_entity.type
_entity.pdbx_description
1 polymer ?
#
loop_
_entity_poly.entity_id
_entity_poly.type
_entity_poly.pdbx_seq_one_letter_code
_entity_poly.pdbx_strand_id
1 'polypeptide(L)'
;MLFKQHKALIIPLLLSVIIFIIAWMANIATNTFFIDIGASNRIDKMYMPPDNNGFYIPETRQDAKPNEDNSFRWTSKEAILDLPEILLLTPWKATIKVSAPRPAEQPTTTLIISLADNRSVYELGQFPLPASADGKDITFAIPARYSLPNSSVDLLIESSTSFQPGNGDKRTLGLVLYNLKFEPDYTAYGIKDWGATLLLPLLVSLIALAIERWIRLFGAGLRLSSGIQIVAAIIMISSLISWQELVETAYLPWAITLWVTWLAFRLAQLFTERAPSVPAPFIYAACFMGVLPVVQVVFNRLDLNKWGDTAVVAAQTGALLLALAAYLFARKYFEPLLVWLFVIAAVISFACLNWIAVFDSFYHGFDFRVYYNPQVLMEQNGTPLFDLNDIIASPGSSVRTPPTFALLNWLLLRFYSADVQGALYVWRIVNELLLIPIIFILYKLTGTLKYRLPLVLFLVLNFRQLAFNMDLAQPNIVMLLFLALTAILIKNKRDTLSGAILAFPIWLKLLPGITAFYYLVERRWRGLLGLIAGSVVVNGLVIAAVGWDNVWYYYSKAMWGVNQPEIGLVGQSFWGFLGRMGVDEVQKSFTQDFPTALMPIGYAFSLCALGLTLFALWRNSSHDWQASLLKFNALLVTSMVISPFIWKHYTVMLLGAIVVMALYLSRIRSGWSLIVFSMAYGIMAFDQDFLFFPDRAYGLGRIASSTFFFALFALWALHISIILKYRPDTKTDTAQPAYEANKMVGISK
;
A
#
# COMPACT_ATOMS: atom_id res chain seq x y z
N MET A 1 -18.45 28.25 20.52
CA MET A 1 -17.24 27.44 20.24
C MET A 1 -17.54 26.18 19.39
N LEU A 2 -18.62 25.43 19.67
CA LEU A 2 -19.06 24.27 18.86
C LEU A 2 -19.29 24.58 17.36
N PHE A 3 -19.87 25.74 17.03
CA PHE A 3 -20.11 26.15 15.63
C PHE A 3 -18.83 26.29 14.75
N LYS A 4 -17.65 26.57 15.34
CA LYS A 4 -16.38 26.65 14.59
C LYS A 4 -15.78 25.27 14.29
N GLN A 5 -16.12 24.23 15.06
CA GLN A 5 -15.63 22.87 14.82
C GLN A 5 -16.36 22.14 13.68
N HIS A 6 -17.59 22.57 13.34
CA HIS A 6 -18.43 21.86 12.36
C HIS A 6 -18.23 22.28 10.90
N LYS A 7 -17.81 23.53 10.62
CA LYS A 7 -17.38 23.93 9.27
C LYS A 7 -16.25 23.04 8.75
N ALA A 8 -15.44 22.51 9.66
CA ALA A 8 -14.30 21.68 9.33
C ALA A 8 -14.67 20.27 8.83
N LEU A 9 -15.92 19.81 8.94
CA LEU A 9 -16.36 18.49 8.46
C LEU A 9 -17.21 18.54 7.20
N ILE A 10 -18.03 19.59 7.05
CA ILE A 10 -18.89 19.78 5.86
C ILE A 10 -18.04 20.15 4.64
N ILE A 11 -17.01 20.99 4.85
CA ILE A 11 -16.13 21.45 3.76
C ILE A 11 -15.35 20.29 3.14
N PRO A 12 -14.70 19.38 3.90
CA PRO A 12 -14.05 18.21 3.31
C PRO A 12 -15.02 17.26 2.60
N LEU A 13 -16.21 17.03 3.13
CA LEU A 13 -17.19 16.15 2.47
C LEU A 13 -17.62 16.72 1.11
N LEU A 14 -17.93 18.03 1.07
CA LEU A 14 -18.27 18.72 -0.18
C LEU A 14 -17.09 18.79 -1.15
N LEU A 15 -15.87 19.06 -0.66
CA LEU A 15 -14.65 19.01 -1.47
C LEU A 15 -14.40 17.61 -2.01
N SER A 16 -14.60 16.56 -1.23
CA SER A 16 -14.46 15.18 -1.70
C SER A 16 -15.47 14.84 -2.78
N VAL A 17 -16.72 15.29 -2.65
CA VAL A 17 -17.76 15.13 -3.69
C VAL A 17 -17.40 15.92 -4.95
N ILE A 18 -16.91 17.15 -4.82
CA ILE A 18 -16.48 17.97 -5.97
C ILE A 18 -15.25 17.35 -6.64
N ILE A 19 -14.25 16.95 -5.87
CA ILE A 19 -13.04 16.29 -6.38
C ILE A 19 -13.43 14.98 -7.05
N PHE A 20 -14.35 14.21 -6.49
CA PHE A 20 -14.90 13.01 -7.12
C PHE A 20 -15.56 13.32 -8.45
N ILE A 21 -16.42 14.35 -8.52
CA ILE A 21 -17.08 14.76 -9.77
C ILE A 21 -16.05 15.22 -10.81
N ILE A 22 -15.05 16.01 -10.43
CA ILE A 22 -13.99 16.48 -11.33
C ILE A 22 -13.12 15.31 -11.81
N ALA A 23 -12.70 14.45 -10.89
CA ALA A 23 -11.92 13.24 -11.16
C ALA A 23 -12.66 12.30 -12.12
N TRP A 24 -13.95 12.11 -11.88
CA TRP A 24 -14.84 11.30 -12.69
C TRP A 24 -15.07 11.92 -14.08
N MET A 25 -15.32 13.24 -14.18
CA MET A 25 -15.44 13.93 -15.47
C MET A 25 -14.13 13.91 -16.26
N ALA A 26 -12.99 14.05 -15.58
CA ALA A 26 -11.68 13.91 -16.20
C ALA A 26 -11.48 12.48 -16.71
N ASN A 27 -11.87 11.45 -15.94
CA ASN A 27 -11.78 10.06 -16.36
C ASN A 27 -12.64 9.77 -17.59
N ILE A 28 -13.89 10.26 -17.60
CA ILE A 28 -14.78 10.18 -18.78
C ILE A 28 -14.13 10.81 -20.01
N ALA A 29 -13.47 11.95 -19.84
CA ALA A 29 -12.82 12.65 -20.94
C ALA A 29 -11.52 11.97 -21.43
N THR A 30 -10.89 11.11 -20.61
CA THR A 30 -9.58 10.51 -20.92
C THR A 30 -9.59 8.99 -21.11
N ASN A 31 -10.71 8.30 -20.84
CA ASN A 31 -10.80 6.83 -20.90
C ASN A 31 -10.97 6.27 -22.32
N THR A 32 -10.22 6.77 -23.28
CA THR A 32 -9.96 6.01 -24.51
C THR A 32 -8.81 5.06 -24.20
N PHE A 33 -9.09 3.76 -24.08
CA PHE A 33 -8.04 2.76 -23.94
C PHE A 33 -7.58 2.34 -25.34
N PHE A 34 -6.27 2.28 -25.58
CA PHE A 34 -5.72 2.05 -26.91
C PHE A 34 -4.65 0.95 -26.83
N ILE A 35 -4.78 -0.05 -27.69
CA ILE A 35 -3.78 -1.10 -27.89
C ILE A 35 -3.17 -0.90 -29.27
N ASP A 36 -1.87 -0.59 -29.32
CA ASP A 36 -1.12 -0.54 -30.57
C ASP A 36 -0.65 -1.97 -30.91
N ILE A 37 -1.37 -2.61 -31.84
CA ILE A 37 -1.07 -4.00 -32.23
C ILE A 37 0.23 -4.05 -33.03
N GLY A 38 0.54 -2.98 -33.76
CA GLY A 38 1.75 -2.84 -34.56
C GLY A 38 3.00 -2.47 -33.76
N ALA A 39 2.89 -1.89 -32.56
CA ALA A 39 4.05 -1.46 -31.81
C ALA A 39 5.04 -2.59 -31.48
N SER A 40 6.33 -2.26 -31.56
CA SER A 40 7.42 -3.13 -31.10
C SER A 40 7.62 -3.08 -29.57
N ASN A 41 6.86 -2.21 -28.89
CA ASN A 41 7.03 -1.90 -27.48
C ASN A 41 6.60 -3.09 -26.59
N ARG A 42 7.22 -3.19 -25.41
CA ARG A 42 6.97 -4.30 -24.45
C ARG A 42 5.56 -4.29 -23.85
N ILE A 43 4.87 -3.15 -23.83
CA ILE A 43 3.58 -3.00 -23.14
C ILE A 43 2.48 -3.78 -23.88
N ASP A 44 2.49 -3.78 -25.21
CA ASP A 44 1.47 -4.47 -26.02
C ASP A 44 1.69 -5.98 -26.12
N LYS A 45 2.92 -6.46 -25.88
CA LYS A 45 3.21 -7.89 -25.68
C LYS A 45 2.54 -8.46 -24.42
N MET A 46 2.01 -7.63 -23.53
CA MET A 46 1.31 -8.12 -22.32
C MET A 46 -0.14 -8.51 -22.57
N TYR A 47 -0.71 -8.11 -23.71
CA TYR A 47 -2.03 -8.54 -24.17
C TYR A 47 -1.92 -9.62 -25.26
N MET A 48 -0.70 -9.99 -25.63
CA MET A 48 -0.43 -11.12 -26.52
C MET A 48 0.11 -12.27 -25.69
N PRO A 49 -0.47 -13.48 -25.78
CA PRO A 49 0.06 -14.65 -25.09
C PRO A 49 1.54 -14.91 -25.46
N PRO A 50 2.35 -15.53 -24.58
CA PRO A 50 3.80 -15.71 -24.77
C PRO A 50 4.21 -16.35 -26.11
N ASP A 51 3.32 -17.14 -26.70
CA ASP A 51 3.54 -17.88 -27.94
C ASP A 51 3.11 -17.12 -29.21
N ASN A 52 2.75 -15.82 -29.09
CA ASN A 52 2.16 -15.02 -30.16
C ASN A 52 0.96 -15.72 -30.83
N ASN A 53 -0.04 -16.15 -30.05
CA ASN A 53 -1.25 -16.90 -30.47
C ASN A 53 -1.93 -16.30 -31.73
N GLY A 54 -1.41 -16.65 -32.91
CA GLY A 54 -1.91 -16.19 -34.18
C GLY A 54 -1.42 -14.80 -34.65
N PHE A 55 -0.48 -14.15 -33.96
CA PHE A 55 0.09 -12.88 -34.40
C PHE A 55 1.49 -13.07 -34.98
N TYR A 56 1.75 -12.57 -36.18
CA TYR A 56 3.10 -12.53 -36.73
C TYR A 56 3.91 -11.34 -36.16
N ILE A 57 5.21 -11.33 -36.46
CA ILE A 57 6.11 -10.22 -36.12
C ILE A 57 5.59 -8.89 -36.69
N PRO A 58 5.77 -7.77 -35.96
CA PRO A 58 5.37 -6.45 -36.45
C PRO A 58 6.07 -6.07 -37.76
N GLU A 59 5.33 -5.42 -38.64
CA GLU A 59 5.79 -4.87 -39.91
C GLU A 59 5.50 -3.36 -39.97
N THR A 60 6.21 -2.65 -40.84
CA THR A 60 6.02 -1.20 -41.04
C THR A 60 5.75 -0.91 -42.51
N ARG A 61 4.70 -0.13 -42.81
CA ARG A 61 4.43 0.37 -44.16
C ARG A 61 5.51 1.37 -44.56
N GLN A 62 6.14 1.14 -45.71
CA GLN A 62 7.13 2.07 -46.26
C GLN A 62 6.50 3.31 -46.90
N ASP A 63 5.22 3.23 -47.28
CA ASP A 63 4.46 4.25 -48.01
C ASP A 63 3.58 5.14 -47.12
N ALA A 64 3.54 4.89 -45.81
CA ALA A 64 2.66 5.62 -44.90
C ALA A 64 3.22 7.01 -44.55
N LYS A 65 2.33 8.00 -44.45
CA LYS A 65 2.73 9.40 -44.19
C LYS A 65 3.26 9.57 -42.76
N PRO A 66 4.11 10.57 -42.49
CA PRO A 66 4.45 10.94 -41.12
C PRO A 66 3.15 11.23 -40.34
N ASN A 67 2.91 10.49 -39.26
CA ASN A 67 1.71 10.49 -38.38
C ASN A 67 0.56 9.53 -38.73
N GLU A 68 0.72 8.65 -39.72
CA GLU A 68 -0.18 7.50 -39.88
C GLU A 68 0.30 6.33 -38.99
N ASP A 69 -0.61 5.39 -38.66
CA ASP A 69 -0.25 4.15 -37.97
C ASP A 69 0.62 3.31 -38.91
N ASN A 70 1.93 3.53 -38.85
CA ASN A 70 2.86 2.93 -39.79
C ASN A 70 3.15 1.46 -39.45
N SER A 71 2.92 1.05 -38.21
CA SER A 71 3.18 -0.30 -37.73
C SER A 71 1.90 -1.14 -37.67
N PHE A 72 2.01 -2.40 -38.06
CA PHE A 72 0.90 -3.36 -38.05
C PHE A 72 1.41 -4.78 -37.79
N ARG A 73 0.48 -5.70 -37.52
CA ARG A 73 0.76 -7.14 -37.54
C ARG A 73 -0.20 -7.87 -38.45
N TRP A 74 0.34 -8.89 -39.10
CA TRP A 74 -0.49 -9.91 -39.70
C TRP A 74 -1.03 -10.86 -38.63
N THR A 75 -2.30 -11.22 -38.75
CA THR A 75 -2.87 -12.36 -38.06
C THR A 75 -2.66 -13.63 -38.89
N SER A 76 -2.70 -14.78 -38.22
CA SER A 76 -2.98 -16.06 -38.86
C SER A 76 -4.48 -16.13 -39.22
N LYS A 77 -5.02 -17.33 -39.46
CA LYS A 77 -6.47 -17.50 -39.60
C LYS A 77 -7.21 -17.06 -38.33
N GLU A 78 -6.62 -17.34 -37.17
CA GLU A 78 -7.15 -17.02 -35.84
C GLU A 78 -6.07 -16.26 -35.08
N ALA A 79 -6.45 -15.27 -34.27
CA ALA A 79 -5.56 -14.55 -33.39
C ALA A 79 -6.26 -14.22 -32.07
N ILE A 80 -5.49 -14.24 -30.98
CA ILE A 80 -6.04 -14.06 -29.62
C ILE A 80 -5.38 -12.85 -28.96
N LEU A 81 -6.21 -11.96 -28.42
CA LEU A 81 -5.78 -10.81 -27.65
C LEU A 81 -6.41 -10.84 -26.25
N ASP A 82 -5.59 -10.88 -25.22
CA ASP A 82 -6.05 -10.89 -23.83
C ASP A 82 -6.57 -9.50 -23.45
N LEU A 83 -7.86 -9.38 -23.19
CA LEU A 83 -8.44 -8.11 -22.76
C LEU A 83 -8.20 -7.86 -21.27
N PRO A 84 -7.83 -6.63 -20.85
CA PRO A 84 -7.78 -6.30 -19.44
C PRO A 84 -9.18 -6.38 -18.81
N GLU A 85 -9.24 -6.97 -17.61
CA GLU A 85 -10.48 -7.22 -16.84
C GLU A 85 -11.39 -6.00 -16.70
N ILE A 86 -10.82 -4.79 -16.69
CA ILE A 86 -11.56 -3.52 -16.61
C ILE A 86 -12.52 -3.31 -17.79
N LEU A 87 -12.20 -3.84 -18.97
CA LEU A 87 -13.03 -3.71 -20.17
C LEU A 87 -14.31 -4.56 -20.11
N LEU A 88 -14.44 -5.44 -19.12
CA LEU A 88 -15.57 -6.36 -19.01
C LEU A 88 -16.62 -5.88 -18.02
N LEU A 89 -16.26 -4.94 -17.14
CA LEU A 89 -17.15 -4.44 -16.08
C LEU A 89 -18.14 -3.38 -16.57
N THR A 90 -17.87 -2.77 -17.71
CA THR A 90 -18.73 -1.76 -18.35
C THR A 90 -18.92 -2.12 -19.82
N PRO A 91 -20.03 -1.76 -20.48
CA PRO A 91 -20.13 -1.87 -21.93
C PRO A 91 -19.13 -0.93 -22.60
N TRP A 92 -18.45 -1.41 -23.64
CA TRP A 92 -17.52 -0.62 -24.45
C TRP A 92 -17.90 -0.66 -25.93
N LYS A 93 -17.55 0.40 -26.65
CA LYS A 93 -17.38 0.38 -28.10
C LYS A 93 -15.91 0.15 -28.38
N ALA A 94 -15.60 -0.96 -29.01
CA ALA A 94 -14.27 -1.23 -29.52
C ALA A 94 -14.24 -0.89 -31.00
N THR A 95 -13.22 -0.14 -31.41
CA THR A 95 -12.92 0.19 -32.80
C THR A 95 -11.60 -0.44 -33.17
N ILE A 96 -11.63 -1.43 -34.06
CA ILE A 96 -10.45 -2.09 -34.60
C ILE A 96 -10.14 -1.52 -35.98
N LYS A 97 -8.90 -1.08 -36.19
CA LYS A 97 -8.43 -0.64 -37.49
C LYS A 97 -7.79 -1.82 -38.22
N VAL A 98 -8.36 -2.21 -39.35
CA VAL A 98 -8.01 -3.45 -40.07
C VAL A 98 -7.85 -3.23 -41.58
N SER A 99 -6.89 -3.93 -42.18
CA SER A 99 -6.80 -4.13 -43.63
C SER A 99 -6.91 -5.62 -43.97
N ALA A 100 -7.37 -5.93 -45.17
CA ALA A 100 -7.40 -7.29 -45.71
C ALA A 100 -6.76 -7.34 -47.11
N PRO A 101 -5.48 -6.92 -47.26
CA PRO A 101 -4.85 -6.85 -48.58
C PRO A 101 -4.64 -8.27 -49.11
N ARG A 102 -5.22 -8.55 -50.29
CA ARG A 102 -5.21 -9.88 -50.92
C ARG A 102 -5.07 -9.78 -52.44
N PRO A 103 -4.49 -10.80 -53.10
CA PRO A 103 -4.54 -10.92 -54.56
C PRO A 103 -5.99 -10.88 -55.06
N ALA A 104 -6.21 -10.27 -56.24
CA ALA A 104 -7.54 -10.06 -56.80
C ALA A 104 -8.35 -11.36 -57.03
N GLU A 105 -7.65 -12.48 -57.17
CA GLU A 105 -8.22 -13.82 -57.40
C GLU A 105 -8.71 -14.50 -56.11
N GLN A 106 -8.36 -13.95 -54.93
CA GLN A 106 -8.73 -14.52 -53.65
C GLN A 106 -10.13 -14.06 -53.22
N PRO A 107 -10.93 -14.94 -52.58
CA PRO A 107 -12.25 -14.57 -52.09
C PRO A 107 -12.14 -13.48 -51.02
N THR A 108 -13.17 -12.62 -50.97
CA THR A 108 -13.34 -11.65 -49.87
C THR A 108 -13.34 -12.39 -48.54
N THR A 109 -12.76 -11.77 -47.51
CA THR A 109 -12.74 -12.35 -46.17
C THR A 109 -13.76 -11.67 -45.27
N THR A 110 -14.18 -12.37 -44.23
CA THR A 110 -15.02 -11.83 -43.16
C THR A 110 -14.20 -11.81 -41.89
N LEU A 111 -14.11 -10.66 -41.25
CA LEU A 111 -13.60 -10.56 -39.88
C LEU A 111 -14.70 -11.01 -38.92
N ILE A 112 -14.43 -12.05 -38.14
CA ILE A 112 -15.31 -12.54 -37.08
C ILE A 112 -14.64 -12.16 -35.75
N ILE A 113 -15.39 -11.48 -34.90
CA ILE A 113 -14.90 -11.05 -33.58
C ILE A 113 -15.73 -11.75 -32.52
N SER A 114 -15.06 -12.43 -31.59
CA SER A 114 -15.70 -13.14 -30.49
C SER A 114 -15.00 -12.88 -29.17
N LEU A 115 -15.73 -12.99 -28.07
CA LEU A 115 -15.17 -13.02 -26.71
C LEU A 115 -15.22 -14.45 -26.18
N ALA A 116 -14.06 -15.02 -25.93
CA ALA A 116 -13.93 -16.31 -25.26
C ALA A 116 -13.58 -16.13 -23.78
N ASP A 117 -14.27 -16.89 -22.93
CA ASP A 117 -13.78 -17.22 -21.59
C ASP A 117 -13.61 -18.74 -21.48
N ASN A 118 -13.14 -19.22 -20.33
CA ASN A 118 -12.94 -20.65 -20.06
C ASN A 118 -14.22 -21.52 -20.19
N ARG A 119 -15.40 -20.93 -20.44
CA ARG A 119 -16.69 -21.64 -20.48
C ARG A 119 -17.44 -21.46 -21.79
N SER A 120 -17.20 -20.39 -22.53
CA SER A 120 -18.10 -19.96 -23.60
C SER A 120 -17.46 -18.93 -24.54
N VAL A 121 -17.81 -19.04 -25.83
CA VAL A 121 -17.43 -18.11 -26.89
C VAL A 121 -18.68 -17.34 -27.31
N TYR A 122 -18.60 -16.02 -27.35
CA TYR A 122 -19.70 -15.13 -27.69
C TYR A 122 -19.30 -14.27 -28.88
N GLU A 123 -19.98 -14.46 -30.01
CA GLU A 123 -19.76 -13.68 -31.22
C GLU A 123 -20.25 -12.24 -31.03
N LEU A 124 -19.36 -11.27 -31.20
CA LEU A 124 -19.66 -9.83 -31.15
C LEU A 124 -20.11 -9.29 -32.50
N GLY A 125 -19.68 -9.91 -33.60
CA GLY A 125 -20.12 -9.59 -34.94
C GLY A 125 -19.27 -10.17 -36.06
N GLN A 126 -19.82 -10.11 -37.27
CA GLN A 126 -19.16 -10.50 -38.51
C GLN A 126 -19.14 -9.33 -39.47
N PHE A 127 -17.95 -9.02 -39.99
CA PHE A 127 -17.71 -7.83 -40.79
C PHE A 127 -17.08 -8.22 -42.12
N PRO A 128 -17.85 -8.19 -43.23
CA PRO A 128 -17.29 -8.49 -44.55
C PRO A 128 -16.27 -7.41 -44.95
N LEU A 129 -15.10 -7.87 -45.37
CA LEU A 129 -13.97 -7.05 -45.79
C LEU A 129 -13.67 -7.31 -47.27
N PRO A 130 -13.90 -6.32 -48.17
CA PRO A 130 -13.48 -6.45 -49.56
C PRO A 130 -11.96 -6.58 -49.63
N ALA A 131 -11.43 -7.22 -50.68
CA ALA A 131 -9.98 -7.38 -50.87
C ALA A 131 -9.22 -6.03 -50.97
N SER A 132 -9.94 -4.94 -51.27
CA SER A 132 -9.43 -3.57 -51.30
C SER A 132 -9.59 -2.84 -49.96
N ALA A 133 -10.01 -3.50 -48.88
CA ALA A 133 -10.14 -2.87 -47.57
C ALA A 133 -8.75 -2.56 -47.01
N ASP A 134 -8.44 -1.27 -46.91
CA ASP A 134 -7.20 -0.76 -46.34
C ASP A 134 -7.51 0.27 -45.25
N GLY A 135 -7.08 -0.01 -44.02
CA GLY A 135 -7.20 0.87 -42.86
C GLY A 135 -8.64 1.14 -42.44
N LYS A 136 -9.55 0.18 -42.60
CA LYS A 136 -10.96 0.36 -42.26
C LYS A 136 -11.17 0.23 -40.75
N ASP A 137 -11.81 1.24 -40.17
CA ASP A 137 -12.28 1.19 -38.78
C ASP A 137 -13.57 0.37 -38.69
N ILE A 138 -13.54 -0.67 -37.86
CA ILE A 138 -14.70 -1.51 -37.55
C ILE A 138 -15.04 -1.32 -36.09
N THR A 139 -16.25 -0.83 -35.83
CA THR A 139 -16.75 -0.61 -34.46
C THR A 139 -17.74 -1.70 -34.08
N PHE A 140 -17.55 -2.27 -32.90
CA PHE A 140 -18.42 -3.30 -32.32
C PHE A 140 -18.63 -3.06 -30.82
N ALA A 141 -19.75 -3.53 -30.29
CA ALA A 141 -20.06 -3.40 -28.88
C ALA A 141 -19.48 -4.60 -28.10
N ILE A 142 -18.77 -4.31 -27.04
CA ILE A 142 -18.35 -5.27 -26.02
C ILE A 142 -19.37 -5.15 -24.89
N PRO A 143 -20.22 -6.17 -24.67
CA PRO A 143 -21.19 -6.12 -23.59
C PRO A 143 -20.48 -6.17 -22.24
N ALA A 144 -21.05 -5.52 -21.22
CA ALA A 144 -20.65 -5.77 -19.85
C ALA A 144 -20.88 -7.25 -19.53
N ARG A 145 -19.87 -7.93 -18.98
CA ARG A 145 -19.97 -9.29 -18.47
C ARG A 145 -19.81 -9.30 -16.96
N TYR A 146 -20.65 -10.09 -16.31
CA TYR A 146 -20.39 -10.61 -14.98
C TYR A 146 -19.38 -11.77 -15.10
N SER A 147 -18.14 -11.48 -15.49
CA SER A 147 -17.08 -12.48 -15.39
C SER A 147 -16.81 -12.76 -13.91
N LEU A 148 -16.55 -14.02 -13.57
CA LEU A 148 -16.00 -14.35 -12.26
C LEU A 148 -14.62 -13.67 -12.13
N PRO A 149 -14.27 -13.12 -10.95
CA PRO A 149 -12.95 -12.56 -10.70
C PRO A 149 -11.86 -13.54 -11.14
N ASN A 150 -10.86 -13.07 -11.89
CA ASN A 150 -9.70 -13.83 -12.40
C ASN A 150 -9.91 -14.72 -13.64
N SER A 151 -10.96 -14.51 -14.44
CA SER A 151 -10.99 -15.08 -15.80
C SER A 151 -10.41 -14.07 -16.79
N SER A 152 -9.29 -14.42 -17.46
CA SER A 152 -8.90 -13.69 -18.67
C SER A 152 -10.02 -13.84 -19.69
N VAL A 153 -10.38 -12.75 -20.36
CA VAL A 153 -11.27 -12.81 -21.51
C VAL A 153 -10.45 -12.51 -22.74
N ASP A 154 -10.56 -13.43 -23.67
CA ASP A 154 -9.78 -13.46 -24.88
C ASP A 154 -10.65 -12.87 -25.98
N LEU A 155 -10.17 -11.79 -26.60
CA LEU A 155 -10.74 -11.28 -27.85
C LEU A 155 -10.20 -12.15 -28.98
N LEU A 156 -11.05 -13.05 -29.46
CA LEU A 156 -10.77 -13.88 -30.62
C LEU A 156 -11.04 -13.08 -31.89
N ILE A 157 -10.03 -13.02 -32.75
CA ILE A 157 -10.05 -12.33 -34.02
C ILE A 157 -9.83 -13.38 -35.10
N GLU A 158 -10.88 -13.69 -35.86
CA GLU A 158 -10.82 -14.73 -36.89
C GLU A 158 -11.06 -14.15 -38.28
N SER A 159 -10.34 -14.70 -39.25
CA SER A 159 -10.52 -14.43 -40.66
C SER A 159 -11.17 -15.64 -41.31
N SER A 160 -12.33 -15.47 -41.94
CA SER A 160 -13.06 -16.58 -42.57
C SER A 160 -12.24 -17.32 -43.62
N THR A 161 -11.32 -16.61 -44.28
CA THR A 161 -10.31 -17.20 -45.17
C THR A 161 -8.91 -16.70 -44.81
N SER A 162 -7.88 -17.47 -45.13
CA SER A 162 -6.46 -17.05 -45.06
C SER A 162 -5.77 -17.41 -46.37
N PHE A 163 -4.65 -16.77 -46.68
CA PHE A 163 -3.90 -17.03 -47.91
C PHE A 163 -2.39 -17.03 -47.65
N GLN A 164 -1.64 -17.61 -48.59
CA GLN A 164 -0.19 -17.51 -48.63
C GLN A 164 0.19 -16.51 -49.74
N PRO A 165 0.93 -15.43 -49.46
CA PRO A 165 1.22 -14.39 -50.44
C PRO A 165 2.02 -14.83 -51.66
N GLY A 166 2.70 -15.97 -51.59
CA GLY A 166 3.69 -16.39 -52.58
C GLY A 166 5.09 -15.80 -52.29
N ASN A 167 5.97 -15.79 -53.29
CA ASN A 167 7.33 -15.22 -53.20
C ASN A 167 8.23 -15.77 -52.08
N GLY A 168 8.00 -17.02 -51.67
CA GLY A 168 8.76 -17.67 -50.61
C GLY A 168 8.28 -17.35 -49.19
N ASP A 169 7.25 -16.50 -49.02
CA ASP A 169 6.59 -16.32 -47.73
C ASP A 169 5.74 -17.55 -47.39
N LYS A 170 6.14 -18.27 -46.34
CA LYS A 170 5.47 -19.50 -45.88
C LYS A 170 4.35 -19.22 -44.87
N ARG A 171 4.14 -17.96 -44.49
CA ARG A 171 3.13 -17.60 -43.49
C ARG A 171 1.73 -17.72 -44.08
N THR A 172 0.82 -18.24 -43.28
CA THR A 172 -0.62 -18.24 -43.59
C THR A 172 -1.21 -16.95 -43.02
N LEU A 173 -1.51 -15.99 -43.89
CA LEU A 173 -1.91 -14.63 -43.52
C LEU A 173 -3.44 -14.47 -43.57
N GLY A 174 -4.01 -13.93 -42.50
CA GLY A 174 -5.43 -13.60 -42.38
C GLY A 174 -5.70 -12.13 -42.65
N LEU A 175 -5.54 -11.31 -41.62
CA LEU A 175 -5.84 -9.87 -41.60
C LEU A 175 -4.61 -9.07 -41.19
N VAL A 176 -4.60 -7.79 -41.52
CA VAL A 176 -3.64 -6.82 -41.01
C VAL A 176 -4.31 -5.96 -39.95
N LEU A 177 -3.80 -5.96 -38.72
CA LEU A 177 -4.33 -5.14 -37.64
C LEU A 177 -3.32 -4.05 -37.26
N TYR A 178 -3.84 -2.83 -37.09
CA TYR A 178 -3.03 -1.66 -36.72
C TYR A 178 -3.17 -1.38 -35.23
N ASN A 179 -4.40 -1.10 -34.80
CA ASN A 179 -4.71 -0.77 -33.44
C ASN A 179 -6.13 -1.17 -33.06
N LEU A 180 -6.37 -1.20 -31.76
CA LEU A 180 -7.65 -1.46 -31.14
C LEU A 180 -7.93 -0.38 -30.10
N LYS A 181 -8.92 0.45 -30.37
CA LYS A 181 -9.37 1.53 -29.48
C LYS A 181 -10.63 1.09 -28.75
N PHE A 182 -10.73 1.38 -27.46
CA PHE A 182 -11.90 1.14 -26.65
C PHE A 182 -12.41 2.46 -26.08
N GLU A 183 -13.71 2.69 -26.22
CA GLU A 183 -14.43 3.83 -25.66
C GLU A 183 -15.61 3.32 -24.84
N PRO A 184 -15.90 3.85 -23.64
CA PRO A 184 -17.05 3.40 -22.88
C PRO A 184 -18.35 3.65 -23.65
N ASP A 185 -19.24 2.65 -23.73
CA ASP A 185 -20.54 2.81 -24.38
C ASP A 185 -21.55 3.45 -23.41
N TYR A 186 -21.47 4.77 -23.23
CA TYR A 186 -22.41 5.51 -22.40
C TYR A 186 -23.86 5.43 -22.88
N THR A 187 -24.09 5.11 -24.15
CA THR A 187 -25.45 4.96 -24.70
C THR A 187 -26.12 3.67 -24.23
N ALA A 188 -25.35 2.64 -23.89
CA ALA A 188 -25.86 1.40 -23.31
C ALA A 188 -26.45 1.59 -21.89
N TYR A 189 -26.10 2.68 -21.19
CA TYR A 189 -26.47 2.90 -19.79
C TYR A 189 -27.77 3.70 -19.55
N GLY A 190 -28.43 4.23 -20.59
CA GLY A 190 -29.72 4.93 -20.48
C GLY A 190 -29.74 6.17 -19.55
N ILE A 191 -29.84 7.38 -20.11
CA ILE A 191 -29.85 8.67 -19.36
C ILE A 191 -30.83 8.73 -18.15
N LYS A 192 -31.93 7.97 -18.17
CA LYS A 192 -32.91 7.91 -17.07
C LYS A 192 -32.34 7.34 -15.77
N ASP A 193 -31.36 6.45 -15.85
CA ASP A 193 -30.80 5.80 -14.67
C ASP A 193 -29.75 6.68 -13.97
N TRP A 194 -29.15 7.65 -14.67
CA TRP A 194 -28.11 8.57 -14.15
C TRP A 194 -28.64 9.68 -13.23
N GLY A 195 -29.81 10.23 -13.57
CA GLY A 195 -30.42 11.32 -12.79
C GLY A 195 -30.89 10.84 -11.41
N ALA A 196 -31.57 9.69 -11.36
CA ALA A 196 -32.06 9.10 -10.12
C ALA A 196 -30.93 8.70 -9.17
N THR A 197 -29.75 8.36 -9.70
CA THR A 197 -28.68 7.71 -8.93
C THR A 197 -27.63 8.65 -8.36
N LEU A 198 -27.44 9.85 -8.93
CA LEU A 198 -26.71 10.93 -8.25
C LEU A 198 -27.63 11.74 -7.34
N LEU A 199 -28.90 11.93 -7.75
CA LEU A 199 -29.85 12.69 -6.94
C LEU A 199 -30.22 11.93 -5.67
N LEU A 200 -30.44 10.62 -5.68
CA LEU A 200 -30.93 9.89 -4.50
C LEU A 200 -29.95 9.88 -3.31
N PRO A 201 -28.64 9.58 -3.45
CA PRO A 201 -27.69 9.63 -2.33
C PRO A 201 -27.46 11.07 -1.84
N LEU A 202 -27.45 12.04 -2.76
CA LEU A 202 -27.39 13.46 -2.42
C LEU A 202 -28.64 13.87 -1.65
N LEU A 203 -29.84 13.46 -2.09
CA LEU A 203 -31.11 13.76 -1.45
C LEU A 203 -31.20 13.09 -0.08
N VAL A 204 -30.80 11.83 0.05
CA VAL A 204 -30.73 11.10 1.33
C VAL A 204 -29.75 11.77 2.28
N SER A 205 -28.58 12.20 1.80
CA SER A 205 -27.59 12.95 2.59
C SER A 205 -28.13 14.31 3.05
N LEU A 206 -28.80 15.03 2.16
CA LEU A 206 -29.43 16.32 2.46
C LEU A 206 -30.60 16.16 3.44
N ILE A 207 -31.41 15.12 3.29
CA ILE A 207 -32.51 14.76 4.21
C ILE A 207 -31.94 14.38 5.58
N ALA A 208 -30.89 13.57 5.64
CA ALA A 208 -30.24 13.20 6.90
C ALA A 208 -29.67 14.42 7.64
N LEU A 209 -29.03 15.34 6.91
CA LEU A 209 -28.54 16.61 7.45
C LEU A 209 -29.69 17.53 7.91
N ALA A 210 -30.79 17.57 7.16
CA ALA A 210 -31.97 18.34 7.51
C ALA A 210 -32.64 17.78 8.79
N ILE A 211 -32.78 16.46 8.89
CA ILE A 211 -33.33 15.78 10.07
C ILE A 211 -32.42 15.96 11.29
N GLU A 212 -31.10 15.84 11.15
CA GLU A 212 -30.15 16.14 12.22
C GLU A 212 -30.35 17.56 12.76
N ARG A 213 -30.42 18.53 11.85
CA ARG A 213 -30.61 19.95 12.19
C ARG A 213 -31.95 20.18 12.86
N TRP A 214 -33.01 19.52 12.39
CA TRP A 214 -34.35 19.59 12.97
C TRP A 214 -34.38 19.00 14.40
N ILE A 215 -33.85 17.81 14.61
CA ILE A 215 -33.82 17.13 15.92
C ILE A 215 -33.07 17.93 16.98
N ARG A 216 -32.00 18.64 16.58
CA ARG A 216 -31.26 19.51 17.49
C ARG A 216 -32.02 20.78 17.86
N LEU A 217 -32.85 21.32 16.96
CA LEU A 217 -33.71 22.46 17.25
C LEU A 217 -34.76 22.12 18.32
N PHE A 218 -35.16 20.85 18.42
CA PHE A 218 -36.16 20.38 19.39
C PHE A 218 -35.57 19.75 20.67
N GLY A 219 -34.27 19.94 20.93
CA GLY A 219 -33.65 19.53 22.21
C GLY A 219 -33.56 18.01 22.44
N ALA A 220 -33.86 17.19 21.44
CA ALA A 220 -33.64 15.76 21.51
C ALA A 220 -32.14 15.49 21.57
N GLY A 221 -31.70 14.79 22.62
CA GLY A 221 -30.28 14.62 22.95
C GLY A 221 -29.44 14.03 21.81
N LEU A 222 -28.13 14.31 21.83
CA LEU A 222 -27.09 13.90 20.86
C LEU A 222 -27.27 12.48 20.28
N ARG A 223 -27.84 11.57 21.09
CA ARG A 223 -28.11 10.16 20.78
C ARG A 223 -29.09 9.94 19.63
N LEU A 224 -30.19 10.71 19.55
CA LEU A 224 -31.18 10.54 18.47
C LEU A 224 -30.60 11.02 17.13
N SER A 225 -29.86 12.14 17.15
CA SER A 225 -29.19 12.67 15.95
C SER A 225 -28.11 11.73 15.41
N SER A 226 -27.39 11.01 16.29
CA SER A 226 -26.37 10.04 15.90
C SER A 226 -26.99 8.77 15.31
N GLY A 227 -28.12 8.30 15.85
CA GLY A 227 -28.83 7.14 15.32
C GLY A 227 -29.34 7.34 13.89
N ILE A 228 -29.90 8.51 13.59
CA ILE A 228 -30.40 8.83 12.24
C ILE A 228 -29.26 9.00 11.24
N GLN A 229 -28.16 9.58 11.68
CA GLN A 229 -26.92 9.66 10.92
C GLN A 229 -26.37 8.28 10.52
N ILE A 230 -26.40 7.32 11.45
CA ILE A 230 -26.00 5.94 11.20
C ILE A 230 -26.97 5.26 10.22
N VAL A 231 -28.28 5.41 10.41
CA VAL A 231 -29.29 4.82 9.52
C VAL A 231 -29.20 5.39 8.10
N ALA A 232 -29.00 6.71 7.96
CA ALA A 232 -28.79 7.33 6.65
C ALA A 232 -27.50 6.86 5.98
N ALA A 233 -26.42 6.69 6.74
CA ALA A 233 -25.18 6.10 6.22
C ALA A 233 -25.40 4.64 5.77
N ILE A 234 -26.15 3.83 6.53
CA ILE A 234 -26.50 2.44 6.17
C ILE A 234 -27.32 2.42 4.87
N ILE A 235 -28.40 3.19 4.78
CA ILE A 235 -29.27 3.24 3.59
C ILE A 235 -28.46 3.63 2.35
N MET A 236 -27.57 4.60 2.51
CA MET A 236 -26.71 5.06 1.42
C MET A 236 -25.63 4.02 1.05
N ILE A 237 -24.97 3.38 2.03
CA ILE A 237 -24.05 2.27 1.79
C ILE A 237 -24.78 1.13 1.08
N SER A 238 -26.00 0.78 1.49
CA SER A 238 -26.84 -0.20 0.81
C SER A 238 -27.12 0.22 -0.63
N SER A 239 -27.50 1.48 -0.89
CA SER A 239 -27.72 1.97 -2.26
C SER A 239 -26.45 2.01 -3.11
N LEU A 240 -25.29 2.22 -2.49
CA LEU A 240 -23.97 2.20 -3.12
C LEU A 240 -23.50 0.76 -3.42
N ILE A 241 -23.79 -0.19 -2.54
CA ILE A 241 -23.55 -1.63 -2.75
C ILE A 241 -24.44 -2.15 -3.89
N SER A 242 -25.71 -1.71 -3.96
CA SER A 242 -26.58 -1.97 -5.11
C SER A 242 -26.09 -1.33 -6.43
N TRP A 243 -25.06 -0.48 -6.36
CA TRP A 243 -24.45 0.26 -7.47
C TRP A 243 -23.11 -0.33 -7.94
N GLN A 244 -22.66 -1.43 -7.33
CA GLN A 244 -21.42 -2.13 -7.66
C GLN A 244 -21.34 -2.60 -9.12
N GLU A 245 -22.48 -2.66 -9.81
CA GLU A 245 -22.62 -3.09 -11.21
C GLU A 245 -22.44 -1.96 -12.25
N LEU A 246 -22.44 -0.68 -11.84
CA LEU A 246 -22.55 0.46 -12.77
C LEU A 246 -21.50 1.56 -12.61
N VAL A 247 -20.90 1.71 -11.43
CA VAL A 247 -19.78 2.65 -11.21
C VAL A 247 -18.49 1.88 -11.26
N GLU A 248 -17.51 2.41 -12.00
CA GLU A 248 -16.14 1.90 -12.00
C GLU A 248 -15.74 1.41 -10.61
N THR A 249 -15.22 0.19 -10.55
CA THR A 249 -14.58 -0.41 -9.38
C THR A 249 -13.54 0.52 -8.72
N ALA A 250 -13.09 1.57 -9.40
CA ALA A 250 -12.18 2.58 -8.88
C ALA A 250 -12.82 3.58 -7.90
N TYR A 251 -14.09 3.96 -8.06
CA TYR A 251 -14.66 5.17 -7.43
C TYR A 251 -15.62 4.89 -6.27
N LEU A 252 -16.46 3.86 -6.39
CA LEU A 252 -17.34 3.39 -5.33
C LEU A 252 -16.59 3.09 -4.01
N PRO A 253 -15.36 2.52 -4.06
CA PRO A 253 -14.56 2.34 -2.85
C PRO A 253 -14.26 3.60 -2.09
N TRP A 254 -13.97 4.70 -2.77
CA TRP A 254 -13.65 5.96 -2.11
C TRP A 254 -14.86 6.55 -1.39
N ALA A 255 -16.04 6.52 -2.03
CA ALA A 255 -17.27 7.02 -1.41
C ALA A 255 -17.60 6.26 -0.11
N ILE A 256 -17.61 4.93 -0.17
CA ILE A 256 -17.87 4.08 1.01
C ILE A 256 -16.78 4.27 2.06
N THR A 257 -15.50 4.35 1.66
CA THR A 257 -14.37 4.57 2.58
C THR A 257 -14.51 5.89 3.33
N LEU A 258 -14.93 6.97 2.67
CA LEU A 258 -15.16 8.27 3.32
C LEU A 258 -16.28 8.19 4.37
N TRP A 259 -17.39 7.53 4.05
CA TRP A 259 -18.51 7.36 4.98
C TRP A 259 -18.16 6.48 6.18
N VAL A 260 -17.49 5.36 5.92
CA VAL A 260 -16.98 4.49 6.98
C VAL A 260 -15.99 5.22 7.87
N THR A 261 -15.08 5.99 7.28
CA THR A 261 -14.11 6.81 8.03
C THR A 261 -14.84 7.80 8.94
N TRP A 262 -15.88 8.45 8.43
CA TRP A 262 -16.71 9.35 9.22
C TRP A 262 -17.46 8.63 10.36
N LEU A 263 -18.03 7.46 10.09
CA LEU A 263 -18.72 6.64 11.11
C LEU A 263 -17.75 6.22 12.21
N ALA A 264 -16.60 5.67 11.83
CA ALA A 264 -15.53 5.29 12.76
C ALA A 264 -15.09 6.47 13.63
N PHE A 265 -14.96 7.66 13.04
CA PHE A 265 -14.67 8.89 13.77
C PHE A 265 -15.76 9.25 14.79
N ARG A 266 -17.04 9.18 14.41
CA ARG A 266 -18.15 9.48 15.34
C ARG A 266 -18.19 8.50 16.50
N LEU A 267 -18.01 7.21 16.24
CA LEU A 267 -17.91 6.20 17.28
C LEU A 267 -16.71 6.49 18.20
N ALA A 268 -15.55 6.85 17.64
CA ALA A 268 -14.37 7.18 18.42
C ALA A 268 -14.58 8.40 19.32
N GLN A 269 -15.28 9.44 18.86
CA GLN A 269 -15.64 10.58 19.69
C GLN A 269 -16.53 10.17 20.88
N LEU A 270 -17.61 9.42 20.61
CA LEU A 270 -18.53 8.94 21.64
C LEU A 270 -17.82 8.06 22.68
N PHE A 271 -16.96 7.16 22.21
CA PHE A 271 -16.18 6.29 23.10
C PHE A 271 -15.16 7.08 23.90
N THR A 272 -14.50 8.08 23.32
CA THR A 272 -13.52 8.94 24.02
C THR A 272 -14.19 9.77 25.12
N GLU A 273 -15.39 10.30 24.88
CA GLU A 273 -16.17 11.01 25.90
C GLU A 273 -16.57 10.08 27.06
N ARG A 274 -16.89 8.83 26.75
CA ARG A 274 -17.33 7.82 27.72
C ARG A 274 -16.18 7.14 28.46
N ALA A 275 -15.01 7.06 27.84
CA ALA A 275 -13.81 6.40 28.34
C ALA A 275 -12.63 7.38 28.45
N PRO A 276 -12.74 8.46 29.25
CA PRO A 276 -11.75 9.53 29.29
C PRO A 276 -10.39 9.08 29.83
N SER A 277 -10.30 7.91 30.48
CA SER A 277 -9.03 7.39 30.99
C SER A 277 -8.31 6.45 30.01
N VAL A 278 -8.99 6.04 28.94
CA VAL A 278 -8.41 5.27 27.84
C VAL A 278 -7.70 6.23 26.88
N PRO A 279 -6.49 5.91 26.38
CA PRO A 279 -5.78 6.76 25.42
C PRO A 279 -6.64 7.03 24.17
N ALA A 280 -6.91 8.30 23.83
CA ALA A 280 -7.71 8.63 22.65
C ALA A 280 -7.17 8.03 21.33
N PRO A 281 -5.85 7.95 21.08
CA PRO A 281 -5.31 7.26 19.90
C PRO A 281 -5.66 5.77 19.84
N PHE A 282 -5.76 5.09 20.99
CA PHE A 282 -6.23 3.70 21.05
C PHE A 282 -7.67 3.62 20.54
N ILE A 283 -8.55 4.47 21.07
CA ILE A 283 -9.98 4.45 20.72
C ILE A 283 -10.19 4.76 19.24
N TYR A 284 -9.53 5.79 18.72
CA TYR A 284 -9.69 6.17 17.32
C TYR A 284 -9.15 5.10 16.37
N ALA A 285 -7.98 4.52 16.68
CA ALA A 285 -7.44 3.42 15.90
C ALA A 285 -8.37 2.20 15.98
N ALA A 286 -8.84 1.81 17.18
CA ALA A 286 -9.76 0.70 17.39
C ALA A 286 -11.06 0.83 16.60
N CYS A 287 -11.71 1.99 16.63
CA CYS A 287 -12.91 2.24 15.84
C CYS A 287 -12.63 2.13 14.34
N PHE A 288 -11.49 2.65 13.87
CA PHE A 288 -11.13 2.57 12.45
C PHE A 288 -10.84 1.12 12.02
N MET A 289 -10.08 0.37 12.83
CA MET A 289 -9.78 -1.05 12.63
C MET A 289 -11.03 -1.94 12.70
N GLY A 290 -12.06 -1.53 13.45
CA GLY A 290 -13.33 -2.26 13.53
C GLY A 290 -14.20 -2.14 12.27
N VAL A 291 -14.03 -1.09 11.46
CA VAL A 291 -14.84 -0.89 10.24
C VAL A 291 -14.06 -1.19 8.96
N LEU A 292 -12.74 -1.00 8.95
CA LEU A 292 -11.92 -1.18 7.75
C LEU A 292 -11.98 -2.62 7.15
N PRO A 293 -12.00 -3.72 7.92
CA PRO A 293 -12.17 -5.06 7.38
C PRO A 293 -13.51 -5.24 6.65
N VAL A 294 -14.59 -4.62 7.15
CA VAL A 294 -15.90 -4.67 6.49
C VAL A 294 -15.83 -3.98 5.12
N VAL A 295 -15.14 -2.84 5.03
CA VAL A 295 -14.88 -2.16 3.76
C VAL A 295 -14.13 -3.07 2.79
N GLN A 296 -13.11 -3.77 3.27
CA GLN A 296 -12.36 -4.71 2.43
C GLN A 296 -13.20 -5.90 1.96
N VAL A 297 -14.10 -6.43 2.79
CA VAL A 297 -15.06 -7.48 2.39
C VAL A 297 -16.01 -6.97 1.32
N VAL A 298 -16.58 -5.78 1.49
CA VAL A 298 -17.49 -5.17 0.51
C VAL A 298 -16.82 -5.00 -0.86
N PHE A 299 -15.51 -4.75 -0.89
CA PHE A 299 -14.74 -4.66 -2.13
C PHE A 299 -14.10 -5.97 -2.59
N ASN A 300 -14.53 -7.10 -2.05
CA ASN A 300 -14.00 -8.43 -2.38
C ASN A 300 -12.46 -8.49 -2.27
N ARG A 301 -11.90 -7.78 -1.28
CA ARG A 301 -10.44 -7.72 -1.00
C ARG A 301 -10.02 -8.62 0.16
N LEU A 302 -10.96 -8.93 1.04
CA LEU A 302 -10.82 -10.02 2.00
C LEU A 302 -11.67 -11.18 1.51
N ASP A 303 -11.04 -12.32 1.31
CA ASP A 303 -11.73 -13.52 0.88
C ASP A 303 -12.30 -14.21 2.12
N LEU A 304 -13.61 -14.10 2.33
CA LEU A 304 -14.25 -14.73 3.48
C LEU A 304 -14.23 -16.27 3.42
N ASN A 305 -13.79 -16.87 2.31
CA ASN A 305 -13.50 -18.30 2.25
C ASN A 305 -12.12 -18.63 2.84
N LYS A 306 -11.22 -17.64 2.96
CA LYS A 306 -9.95 -17.78 3.67
C LYS A 306 -10.18 -17.55 5.15
N TRP A 307 -10.00 -18.61 5.92
CA TRP A 307 -10.28 -18.61 7.36
C TRP A 307 -9.56 -17.48 8.12
N GLY A 308 -8.34 -17.08 7.72
CA GLY A 308 -7.60 -15.99 8.37
C GLY A 308 -8.23 -14.63 8.14
N ASP A 309 -8.65 -14.32 6.91
CA ASP A 309 -9.33 -13.07 6.60
C ASP A 309 -10.70 -13.01 7.32
N THR A 310 -11.45 -14.12 7.34
CA THR A 310 -12.71 -14.24 8.09
C THR A 310 -12.52 -14.03 9.59
N ALA A 311 -11.49 -14.66 10.19
CA ALA A 311 -11.21 -14.51 11.61
C ALA A 311 -10.88 -13.06 11.98
N VAL A 312 -10.12 -12.36 11.13
CA VAL A 312 -9.79 -10.94 11.33
C VAL A 312 -11.04 -10.07 11.24
N VAL A 313 -11.87 -10.26 10.21
CA VAL A 313 -13.14 -9.51 10.06
C VAL A 313 -14.06 -9.75 11.26
N ALA A 314 -14.25 -11.01 11.64
CA ALA A 314 -15.12 -11.38 12.75
C ALA A 314 -14.61 -10.83 14.09
N ALA A 315 -13.30 -10.92 14.37
CA ALA A 315 -12.71 -10.42 15.60
C ALA A 315 -12.84 -8.89 15.74
N GLN A 316 -12.46 -8.13 14.72
CA GLN A 316 -12.45 -6.67 14.77
C GLN A 316 -13.85 -6.07 14.74
N THR A 317 -14.70 -6.55 13.82
CA THR A 317 -16.09 -6.09 13.70
C THR A 317 -16.89 -6.51 14.93
N GLY A 318 -16.68 -7.73 15.42
CA GLY A 318 -17.28 -8.23 16.65
C GLY A 318 -16.90 -7.39 17.87
N ALA A 319 -15.62 -7.04 18.04
CA ALA A 319 -15.18 -6.16 19.12
C ALA A 319 -15.84 -4.78 19.06
N LEU A 320 -16.00 -4.20 17.86
CA LEU A 320 -16.69 -2.92 17.68
C LEU A 320 -18.18 -3.00 18.05
N LEU A 321 -18.88 -4.05 17.61
CA LEU A 321 -20.30 -4.26 17.92
C LEU A 321 -20.52 -4.51 19.42
N LEU A 322 -19.66 -5.30 20.06
CA LEU A 322 -19.70 -5.53 21.51
C LEU A 322 -19.35 -4.27 22.30
N ALA A 323 -18.40 -3.47 21.82
CA ALA A 323 -18.09 -2.17 22.41
C ALA A 323 -19.30 -1.21 22.31
N LEU A 324 -20.01 -1.19 21.18
CA LEU A 324 -21.24 -0.42 21.02
C LEU A 324 -22.34 -0.90 21.98
N ALA A 325 -22.53 -2.21 22.13
CA ALA A 325 -23.46 -2.77 23.11
C ALA A 325 -23.06 -2.39 24.54
N ALA A 326 -21.77 -2.49 24.90
CA ALA A 326 -21.26 -2.08 26.20
C ALA A 326 -21.44 -0.58 26.46
N TYR A 327 -21.29 0.26 25.43
CA TYR A 327 -21.56 1.70 25.50
C TYR A 327 -23.01 1.99 25.87
N LEU A 328 -23.96 1.24 25.30
CA LEU A 328 -25.39 1.40 25.54
C LEU A 328 -25.82 0.83 26.90
N PHE A 329 -25.34 -0.36 27.27
CA PHE A 329 -25.89 -1.14 28.40
C PHE A 329 -24.95 -1.26 29.61
N ALA A 330 -23.63 -1.22 29.44
CA ALA A 330 -22.64 -1.53 30.49
C ALA A 330 -21.86 -0.29 30.98
N ARG A 331 -22.61 0.78 31.31
CA ARG A 331 -22.06 2.12 31.60
C ARG A 331 -20.89 2.18 32.60
N LYS A 332 -20.89 1.33 33.64
CA LYS A 332 -19.86 1.29 34.70
C LYS A 332 -18.59 0.53 34.26
N TYR A 333 -18.73 -0.43 33.35
CA TYR A 333 -17.66 -1.33 32.92
C TYR A 333 -17.16 -1.02 31.51
N PHE A 334 -17.63 0.07 30.90
CA PHE A 334 -17.35 0.39 29.51
C PHE A 334 -15.85 0.52 29.21
N GLU A 335 -15.08 1.24 30.03
CA GLU A 335 -13.63 1.41 29.80
C GLU A 335 -12.85 0.08 29.73
N PRO A 336 -12.88 -0.79 30.77
CA PRO A 336 -12.16 -2.06 30.72
C PRO A 336 -12.70 -2.98 29.62
N LEU A 337 -14.02 -3.02 29.38
CA LEU A 337 -14.60 -3.82 28.30
C LEU A 337 -14.10 -3.36 26.92
N LEU A 338 -14.18 -2.06 26.63
CA LEU A 338 -13.68 -1.47 25.40
C LEU A 338 -12.22 -1.85 25.15
N VAL A 339 -11.37 -1.68 26.16
CA VAL A 339 -9.93 -1.97 26.04
C VAL A 339 -9.69 -3.46 25.77
N TRP A 340 -10.28 -4.35 26.57
CA TRP A 340 -10.00 -5.79 26.45
C TRP A 340 -10.63 -6.42 25.21
N LEU A 341 -11.81 -5.97 24.77
CA LEU A 341 -12.42 -6.43 23.52
C LEU A 341 -11.49 -6.21 22.33
N PHE A 342 -10.93 -5.01 22.19
CA PHE A 342 -10.03 -4.69 21.09
C PHE A 342 -8.64 -5.32 21.23
N VAL A 343 -8.12 -5.51 22.45
CA VAL A 343 -6.87 -6.28 22.65
C VAL A 343 -7.06 -7.75 22.30
N ILE A 344 -8.16 -8.37 22.72
CA ILE A 344 -8.47 -9.76 22.38
C ILE A 344 -8.65 -9.91 20.86
N ALA A 345 -9.36 -8.98 20.22
CA ALA A 345 -9.48 -8.97 18.76
C ALA A 345 -8.13 -8.85 18.06
N ALA A 346 -7.22 -8.01 18.58
CA ALA A 346 -5.85 -7.89 18.11
C ALA A 346 -5.08 -9.21 18.21
N VAL A 347 -5.17 -9.88 19.36
CA VAL A 347 -4.50 -11.17 19.60
C VAL A 347 -5.04 -12.25 18.67
N ILE A 348 -6.36 -12.36 18.50
CA ILE A 348 -6.99 -13.31 17.57
C ILE A 348 -6.52 -13.03 16.14
N SER A 349 -6.61 -11.77 15.70
CA SER A 349 -6.19 -11.37 14.36
C SER A 349 -4.72 -11.69 14.10
N PHE A 350 -3.85 -11.36 15.05
CA PHE A 350 -2.42 -11.66 15.00
C PHE A 350 -2.17 -13.18 14.94
N ALA A 351 -2.80 -13.96 15.82
CA ALA A 351 -2.59 -15.40 15.87
C ALA A 351 -3.03 -16.08 14.57
N CYS A 352 -4.19 -15.71 14.02
CA CYS A 352 -4.69 -16.25 12.76
C CYS A 352 -3.78 -15.88 11.58
N LEU A 353 -3.39 -14.61 11.45
CA LEU A 353 -2.54 -14.14 10.36
C LEU A 353 -1.12 -14.73 10.42
N ASN A 354 -0.52 -14.81 11.61
CA ASN A 354 0.81 -15.39 11.75
C ASN A 354 0.78 -16.90 11.62
N TRP A 355 -0.29 -17.59 12.03
CA TRP A 355 -0.43 -19.00 11.76
C TRP A 355 -0.40 -19.29 10.25
N ILE A 356 -1.11 -18.49 9.43
CA ILE A 356 -1.03 -18.59 7.97
C ILE A 356 0.40 -18.34 7.48
N ALA A 357 1.01 -17.23 7.91
CA ALA A 357 2.36 -16.85 7.49
C ALA A 357 3.43 -17.88 7.86
N VAL A 358 3.30 -18.53 9.01
CA VAL A 358 4.30 -19.49 9.53
C VAL A 358 4.07 -20.89 9.00
N PHE A 359 2.83 -21.39 8.99
CA PHE A 359 2.53 -22.81 8.77
C PHE A 359 1.86 -23.12 7.42
N ASP A 360 1.05 -22.20 6.88
CA ASP A 360 0.27 -22.45 5.65
C ASP A 360 1.05 -22.04 4.39
N SER A 361 1.88 -20.99 4.51
CA SER A 361 2.69 -20.46 3.42
C SER A 361 4.06 -21.16 3.31
N PHE A 362 4.06 -22.38 2.75
CA PHE A 362 5.29 -23.06 2.33
C PHE A 362 5.98 -22.39 1.12
N TYR A 363 5.26 -21.53 0.40
CA TYR A 363 5.70 -20.94 -0.87
C TYR A 363 6.35 -19.55 -0.78
N HIS A 364 6.36 -18.83 0.35
CA HIS A 364 6.77 -17.39 0.33
C HIS A 364 7.93 -16.95 1.22
N GLY A 365 8.71 -17.85 1.80
CA GLY A 365 10.09 -17.53 2.24
C GLY A 365 11.04 -17.18 1.08
N PHE A 366 10.49 -16.72 -0.04
CA PHE A 366 11.18 -16.38 -1.28
C PHE A 366 12.33 -15.42 -1.01
N ASP A 367 12.08 -14.31 -0.31
CA ASP A 367 13.14 -13.33 0.00
C ASP A 367 14.22 -13.96 0.89
N PHE A 368 13.84 -14.77 1.89
CA PHE A 368 14.83 -15.49 2.70
C PHE A 368 15.72 -16.40 1.84
N ARG A 369 15.15 -17.12 0.87
CA ARG A 369 15.90 -17.97 -0.06
C ARG A 369 16.83 -17.16 -0.95
N VAL A 370 16.38 -16.00 -1.42
CA VAL A 370 17.21 -15.06 -2.18
C VAL A 370 18.47 -14.75 -1.39
N TYR A 371 18.40 -14.57 -0.07
CA TYR A 371 19.58 -14.24 0.75
C TYR A 371 20.37 -15.47 1.25
N TYR A 372 19.69 -16.57 1.56
CA TYR A 372 20.30 -17.74 2.19
C TYR A 372 21.04 -18.62 1.17
N ASN A 373 20.42 -18.86 -0.01
CA ASN A 373 20.99 -19.77 -1.01
C ASN A 373 22.37 -19.31 -1.51
N PRO A 374 22.61 -18.02 -1.80
CA PRO A 374 23.93 -17.59 -2.27
C PRO A 374 25.01 -17.73 -1.20
N GLN A 375 24.65 -17.65 0.08
CA GLN A 375 25.59 -17.92 1.16
C GLN A 375 25.91 -19.42 1.30
N VAL A 376 24.91 -20.30 1.09
CA VAL A 376 25.13 -21.75 0.99
C VAL A 376 26.09 -22.08 -0.16
N LEU A 377 25.87 -21.49 -1.33
CA LEU A 377 26.73 -21.69 -2.51
C LEU A 377 28.14 -21.14 -2.31
N MET A 378 28.27 -20.00 -1.63
CA MET A 378 29.57 -19.44 -1.24
C MET A 378 30.34 -20.39 -0.33
N GLU A 379 29.68 -20.99 0.67
CA GLU A 379 30.35 -21.93 1.59
C GLU A 379 30.68 -23.27 0.94
N GLN A 380 29.81 -23.80 0.08
CA GLN A 380 30.03 -25.09 -0.57
C GLN A 380 31.09 -25.03 -1.68
N ASN A 381 31.01 -24.00 -2.53
CA ASN A 381 31.73 -23.98 -3.82
C ASN A 381 32.56 -22.71 -4.03
N GLY A 382 32.62 -21.78 -3.05
CA GLY A 382 33.37 -20.53 -3.19
C GLY A 382 32.72 -19.51 -4.14
N THR A 383 31.45 -19.70 -4.52
CA THR A 383 30.72 -18.75 -5.38
C THR A 383 30.64 -17.38 -4.72
N PRO A 384 30.86 -16.27 -5.44
CA PRO A 384 30.65 -14.93 -4.89
C PRO A 384 29.23 -14.75 -4.34
N LEU A 385 29.08 -13.99 -3.26
CA LEU A 385 27.77 -13.72 -2.64
C LEU A 385 26.86 -12.90 -3.56
N PHE A 386 27.45 -12.09 -4.45
CA PHE A 386 26.75 -11.20 -5.37
C PHE A 386 27.19 -11.46 -6.80
N ASP A 387 26.22 -11.52 -7.72
CA ASP A 387 26.45 -11.55 -9.17
C ASP A 387 25.74 -10.34 -9.80
N LEU A 388 26.50 -9.47 -10.49
CA LEU A 388 25.92 -8.27 -11.11
C LEU A 388 25.03 -8.63 -12.31
N ASN A 389 25.36 -9.69 -13.05
CA ASN A 389 24.54 -10.11 -14.18
C ASN A 389 23.19 -10.60 -13.69
N ASP A 390 23.15 -11.37 -12.60
CA ASP A 390 21.91 -11.80 -11.97
C ASP A 390 21.13 -10.61 -11.37
N ILE A 391 21.83 -9.67 -10.72
CA ILE A 391 21.22 -8.44 -10.18
C ILE A 391 20.54 -7.60 -11.27
N ILE A 392 21.17 -7.49 -12.44
CA ILE A 392 20.63 -6.75 -13.59
C ILE A 392 19.51 -7.55 -14.28
N ALA A 393 19.71 -8.85 -14.50
CA ALA A 393 18.78 -9.69 -15.26
C ALA A 393 17.49 -9.98 -14.48
N SER A 394 17.58 -10.14 -13.15
CA SER A 394 16.46 -10.55 -12.32
C SER A 394 16.31 -9.66 -11.07
N PRO A 395 15.75 -8.44 -11.22
CA PRO A 395 15.72 -7.48 -10.14
C PRO A 395 14.96 -7.90 -8.88
N GLY A 396 13.97 -8.78 -9.02
CA GLY A 396 13.16 -9.26 -7.90
C GLY A 396 13.73 -10.47 -7.17
N SER A 397 14.69 -11.21 -7.75
CA SER A 397 15.10 -12.54 -7.26
C SER A 397 16.59 -12.66 -6.92
N SER A 398 17.35 -11.57 -7.05
CA SER A 398 18.78 -11.51 -6.80
C SER A 398 19.12 -10.93 -5.42
N VAL A 399 20.26 -11.30 -4.85
CA VAL A 399 20.73 -10.73 -3.56
C VAL A 399 21.06 -9.27 -3.74
N ARG A 400 20.30 -8.43 -3.04
CA ARG A 400 20.42 -6.97 -3.10
C ARG A 400 20.63 -6.34 -1.73
N THR A 401 20.49 -7.15 -0.68
CA THR A 401 20.66 -6.70 0.69
C THR A 401 22.13 -6.48 1.03
N PRO A 402 22.42 -5.56 1.96
CA PRO A 402 23.76 -5.41 2.48
C PRO A 402 24.32 -6.73 3.02
N PRO A 403 25.65 -6.96 2.93
CA PRO A 403 26.27 -8.20 3.40
C PRO A 403 26.07 -8.45 4.92
N THR A 404 25.66 -7.44 5.68
CA THR A 404 25.24 -7.58 7.08
C THR A 404 24.12 -8.60 7.28
N PHE A 405 23.24 -8.83 6.29
CA PHE A 405 22.24 -9.88 6.40
C PHE A 405 22.88 -11.27 6.44
N ALA A 406 24.01 -11.47 5.74
CA ALA A 406 24.76 -12.72 5.77
C ALA A 406 25.35 -13.03 7.16
N LEU A 407 25.58 -12.02 8.01
CA LEU A 407 25.99 -12.23 9.40
C LEU A 407 24.87 -12.90 10.22
N LEU A 408 23.60 -12.54 9.97
CA LEU A 408 22.45 -13.17 10.63
C LEU A 408 22.25 -14.61 10.14
N ASN A 409 22.38 -14.81 8.83
CA ASN A 409 22.29 -16.12 8.21
C ASN A 409 23.46 -17.04 8.57
N TRP A 410 24.65 -16.50 8.87
CA TRP A 410 25.85 -17.29 9.16
C TRP A 410 25.61 -18.26 10.32
N LEU A 411 24.90 -17.85 11.38
CA LEU A 411 24.55 -18.74 12.48
C LEU A 411 23.59 -19.85 12.02
N LEU A 412 22.55 -19.50 11.24
CA LEU A 412 21.62 -20.49 10.69
C LEU A 412 22.33 -21.50 9.79
N LEU A 413 23.28 -21.03 8.99
CA LEU A 413 24.08 -21.87 8.10
C LEU A 413 24.93 -22.89 8.87
N ARG A 414 25.47 -22.54 10.04
CA ARG A 414 26.22 -23.48 10.88
C ARG A 414 25.34 -24.60 11.47
N PHE A 415 24.08 -24.32 11.76
CA PHE A 415 23.18 -25.32 12.34
C PHE A 415 22.40 -26.14 11.29
N TYR A 416 22.06 -25.52 10.16
CA TYR A 416 21.16 -26.12 9.16
C TYR A 416 21.86 -26.42 7.82
N SER A 417 23.06 -25.89 7.57
CA SER A 417 23.80 -26.11 6.33
C SER A 417 22.95 -25.83 5.09
N ALA A 418 22.71 -26.83 4.23
CA ALA A 418 21.89 -26.67 3.02
C ALA A 418 20.37 -26.82 3.28
N ASP A 419 19.93 -27.10 4.52
CA ASP A 419 18.51 -27.20 4.87
C ASP A 419 17.88 -25.80 5.02
N VAL A 420 17.53 -25.23 3.87
CA VAL A 420 16.86 -23.93 3.76
C VAL A 420 15.54 -23.91 4.52
N GLN A 421 14.80 -25.02 4.57
CA GLN A 421 13.48 -25.05 5.22
C GLN A 421 13.63 -25.02 6.73
N GLY A 422 14.52 -25.85 7.29
CA GLY A 422 14.85 -25.81 8.71
C GLY A 422 15.34 -24.42 9.14
N ALA A 423 16.23 -23.81 8.35
CA ALA A 423 16.71 -22.46 8.59
C ALA A 423 15.58 -21.41 8.56
N LEU A 424 14.68 -21.49 7.58
CA LEU A 424 13.53 -20.59 7.43
C LEU A 424 12.56 -20.69 8.62
N TYR A 425 12.24 -21.91 9.09
CA TYR A 425 11.37 -22.10 10.24
C TYR A 425 11.95 -21.49 11.50
N VAL A 426 13.23 -21.76 11.77
CA VAL A 426 13.91 -21.19 12.94
C VAL A 426 13.99 -19.68 12.84
N TRP A 427 14.25 -19.13 11.65
CA TRP A 427 14.25 -17.69 11.43
C TRP A 427 12.89 -17.05 11.74
N ARG A 428 11.78 -17.66 11.30
CA ARG A 428 10.42 -17.20 11.62
C ARG A 428 10.16 -17.24 13.13
N ILE A 429 10.50 -18.36 13.80
CA ILE A 429 10.36 -18.51 15.26
C ILE A 429 11.18 -17.45 16.01
N VAL A 430 12.42 -17.21 15.59
CA VAL A 430 13.27 -16.18 16.19
C VAL A 430 12.62 -14.82 16.05
N ASN A 431 12.15 -14.44 14.85
CA ASN A 431 11.47 -13.15 14.66
C ASN A 431 10.22 -13.01 15.56
N GLU A 432 9.41 -14.06 15.73
CA GLU A 432 8.27 -14.05 16.66
C GLU A 432 8.72 -13.81 18.11
N LEU A 433 9.74 -14.53 18.56
CA LEU A 433 10.28 -14.37 19.91
C LEU A 433 10.88 -12.97 20.14
N LEU A 434 11.44 -12.34 19.11
CA LEU A 434 11.94 -10.96 19.18
C LEU A 434 10.83 -9.93 19.39
N LEU A 435 9.56 -10.24 19.08
CA LEU A 435 8.44 -9.33 19.39
C LEU A 435 8.25 -9.13 20.90
N ILE A 436 8.61 -10.11 21.73
CA ILE A 436 8.49 -10.01 23.20
C ILE A 436 9.36 -8.85 23.76
N PRO A 437 10.69 -8.82 23.54
CA PRO A 437 11.50 -7.69 24.00
C PRO A 437 11.13 -6.38 23.30
N ILE A 438 10.71 -6.40 22.02
CA ILE A 438 10.22 -5.20 21.33
C ILE A 438 9.02 -4.61 22.06
N ILE A 439 7.98 -5.40 22.33
CA ILE A 439 6.77 -4.98 23.05
C ILE A 439 7.14 -4.44 24.43
N PHE A 440 8.06 -5.11 25.14
CA PHE A 440 8.54 -4.66 26.45
C PHE A 440 9.23 -3.29 26.37
N ILE A 441 10.12 -3.08 25.39
CA ILE A 441 10.81 -1.80 25.18
C ILE A 441 9.81 -0.70 24.81
N LEU A 442 8.90 -0.97 23.86
CA LEU A 442 7.86 -0.02 23.46
C LEU A 442 6.96 0.35 24.64
N TYR A 443 6.58 -0.62 25.47
CA TYR A 443 5.89 -0.38 26.74
C TYR A 443 6.69 0.55 27.66
N LYS A 444 8.00 0.33 27.82
CA LYS A 444 8.86 1.23 28.64
C LYS A 444 8.95 2.65 28.06
N LEU A 445 8.80 2.83 26.75
CA LEU A 445 8.78 4.17 26.14
C LEU A 445 7.53 4.97 26.57
N THR A 446 6.39 4.32 26.79
CA THR A 446 5.10 4.99 27.08
C THR A 446 4.99 5.72 28.43
N GLY A 447 5.95 5.57 29.36
CA GLY A 447 5.88 6.25 30.66
C GLY A 447 4.67 5.78 31.49
N THR A 448 4.03 6.65 32.27
CA THR A 448 3.02 6.30 33.30
C THR A 448 1.56 6.23 32.81
N LEU A 449 1.32 6.14 31.50
CA LEU A 449 -0.03 6.18 30.93
C LEU A 449 -0.91 5.00 31.41
N LYS A 450 -2.14 5.29 31.84
CA LYS A 450 -3.16 4.27 32.13
C LYS A 450 -3.50 3.53 30.82
N TYR A 451 -3.58 2.19 30.88
CA TYR A 451 -3.75 1.32 29.69
C TYR A 451 -2.61 1.39 28.65
N ARG A 452 -1.39 1.74 29.07
CA ARG A 452 -0.21 1.73 28.19
C ARG A 452 0.10 0.38 27.54
N LEU A 453 -0.01 -0.72 28.30
CA LEU A 453 0.26 -2.07 27.77
C LEU A 453 -0.81 -2.46 26.74
N PRO A 454 -2.12 -2.32 27.04
CA PRO A 454 -3.16 -2.49 26.01
C PRO A 454 -2.97 -1.67 24.75
N LEU A 455 -2.56 -0.40 24.87
CA LEU A 455 -2.25 0.44 23.69
C LEU A 455 -1.13 -0.17 22.85
N VAL A 456 -0.02 -0.57 23.46
CA VAL A 456 1.12 -1.16 22.75
C VAL A 456 0.73 -2.50 22.12
N LEU A 457 0.07 -3.38 22.88
CA LEU A 457 -0.39 -4.68 22.36
C LEU A 457 -1.33 -4.50 21.18
N PHE A 458 -2.31 -3.59 21.28
CA PHE A 458 -3.22 -3.32 20.19
C PHE A 458 -2.52 -2.79 18.94
N LEU A 459 -1.61 -1.81 19.09
CA LEU A 459 -0.91 -1.23 17.94
C LEU A 459 0.09 -2.19 17.28
N VAL A 460 0.75 -3.05 18.06
CA VAL A 460 1.72 -4.02 17.53
C VAL A 460 0.99 -5.20 16.91
N LEU A 461 0.07 -5.84 17.64
CA LEU A 461 -0.55 -7.09 17.20
C LEU A 461 -1.54 -6.89 16.04
N ASN A 462 -2.14 -5.72 15.90
CA ASN A 462 -2.96 -5.42 14.71
C ASN A 462 -2.15 -4.95 13.49
N PHE A 463 -0.82 -4.81 13.60
CA PHE A 463 -0.02 -4.34 12.48
C PHE A 463 0.26 -5.51 11.53
N ARG A 464 -0.64 -5.76 10.56
CA ARG A 464 -0.57 -6.92 9.63
C ARG A 464 0.75 -7.02 8.87
N GLN A 465 1.48 -5.91 8.72
CA GLN A 465 2.81 -5.90 8.12
C GLN A 465 3.83 -6.77 8.89
N LEU A 466 3.57 -7.08 10.17
CA LEU A 466 4.34 -8.09 10.90
C LEU A 466 4.15 -9.47 10.29
N ALA A 467 2.91 -9.93 10.11
CA ALA A 467 2.62 -11.22 9.49
C ALA A 467 3.15 -11.27 8.05
N PHE A 468 3.00 -10.19 7.28
CA PHE A 468 3.57 -10.11 5.93
C PHE A 468 5.10 -10.14 5.94
N ASN A 469 5.76 -9.50 6.91
CA ASN A 469 7.20 -9.61 7.10
C ASN A 469 7.63 -11.05 7.47
N MET A 470 6.85 -11.77 8.28
CA MET A 470 7.11 -13.18 8.62
C MET A 470 6.95 -14.11 7.42
N ASP A 471 5.91 -13.88 6.62
CA ASP A 471 5.63 -14.63 5.41
C ASP A 471 6.83 -14.57 4.45
N LEU A 472 7.32 -13.35 4.20
CA LEU A 472 8.52 -13.08 3.41
C LEU A 472 9.83 -13.37 4.15
N ALA A 473 9.78 -13.70 5.44
CA ALA A 473 10.95 -13.96 6.29
C ALA A 473 12.01 -12.83 6.24
N GLN A 474 11.54 -11.60 6.28
CA GLN A 474 12.35 -10.38 6.17
C GLN A 474 12.98 -9.94 7.52
N PRO A 475 14.14 -9.25 7.54
CA PRO A 475 14.85 -8.84 8.76
C PRO A 475 14.24 -7.62 9.48
N ASN A 476 13.12 -7.05 9.02
CA ASN A 476 12.69 -5.74 9.53
C ASN A 476 12.28 -5.78 11.01
N ILE A 477 11.96 -6.96 11.56
CA ILE A 477 11.71 -7.15 13.01
C ILE A 477 13.01 -7.05 13.81
N VAL A 478 14.11 -7.64 13.32
CA VAL A 478 15.45 -7.44 13.90
C VAL A 478 15.78 -5.95 13.88
N MET A 479 15.56 -5.28 12.75
CA MET A 479 15.78 -3.82 12.66
C MET A 479 14.93 -3.05 13.68
N LEU A 480 13.66 -3.39 13.82
CA LEU A 480 12.74 -2.78 14.79
C LEU A 480 13.25 -2.93 16.23
N LEU A 481 13.81 -4.09 16.61
CA LEU A 481 14.44 -4.27 17.92
C LEU A 481 15.57 -3.27 18.15
N PHE A 482 16.52 -3.16 17.23
CA PHE A 482 17.66 -2.24 17.39
C PHE A 482 17.23 -0.76 17.35
N LEU A 483 16.22 -0.41 16.55
CA LEU A 483 15.63 0.93 16.55
C LEU A 483 14.91 1.24 17.86
N ALA A 484 14.18 0.28 18.44
CA ALA A 484 13.55 0.41 19.74
C ALA A 484 14.59 0.52 20.88
N LEU A 485 15.67 -0.27 20.82
CA LEU A 485 16.81 -0.18 21.74
C LEU A 485 17.49 1.19 21.64
N THR A 486 17.69 1.70 20.42
CA THR A 486 18.23 3.06 20.20
C THR A 486 17.33 4.10 20.86
N ALA A 487 16.01 4.01 20.63
CA ALA A 487 15.03 4.93 21.22
C ALA A 487 15.04 4.91 22.76
N ILE A 488 15.07 3.73 23.40
CA ILE A 488 15.13 3.65 24.88
C ILE A 488 16.46 4.16 25.43
N LEU A 489 17.57 3.98 24.72
CA LEU A 489 18.87 4.53 25.10
C LEU A 489 18.93 6.05 24.96
N ILE A 490 18.31 6.62 23.91
CA ILE A 490 18.11 8.07 23.75
C ILE A 490 17.30 8.62 24.92
N LYS A 491 16.18 7.95 25.27
CA LYS A 491 15.35 8.30 26.43
C LYS A 491 16.17 8.29 27.74
N ASN A 492 17.08 7.33 27.88
CA ASN A 492 17.95 7.19 29.05
C ASN A 492 19.25 8.02 28.96
N LYS A 493 19.39 8.91 27.96
CA LYS A 493 20.56 9.78 27.75
C LYS A 493 21.90 9.02 27.60
N ARG A 494 21.86 7.79 27.09
CA ARG A 494 23.05 6.95 26.83
C ARG A 494 23.52 7.11 25.39
N ASP A 495 23.94 8.32 25.03
CA ASP A 495 24.20 8.71 23.62
C ASP A 495 25.21 7.81 22.90
N THR A 496 26.36 7.50 23.52
CA THR A 496 27.38 6.64 22.88
C THR A 496 26.84 5.25 22.55
N LEU A 497 26.14 4.63 23.50
CA LEU A 497 25.57 3.30 23.29
C LEU A 497 24.40 3.35 22.30
N SER A 498 23.57 4.40 22.33
CA SER A 498 22.48 4.55 21.35
C SER A 498 23.02 4.69 19.93
N GLY A 499 24.13 5.42 19.74
CA GLY A 499 24.83 5.49 18.47
C GLY A 499 25.36 4.13 18.00
N ALA A 500 26.06 3.41 18.89
CA ALA A 500 26.64 2.11 18.57
C ALA A 500 25.58 1.06 18.20
N ILE A 501 24.46 1.04 18.93
CA ILE A 501 23.32 0.15 18.65
C ILE A 501 22.62 0.52 17.34
N LEU A 502 22.54 1.81 16.99
CA LEU A 502 21.95 2.28 15.73
C LEU A 502 22.75 1.83 14.49
N ALA A 503 24.05 1.58 14.62
CA ALA A 503 24.88 1.12 13.52
C ALA A 503 24.33 -0.17 12.88
N PHE A 504 23.88 -1.12 13.71
CA PHE A 504 23.42 -2.42 13.23
C PHE A 504 22.27 -2.34 12.21
N PRO A 505 21.12 -1.70 12.50
CA PRO A 505 20.04 -1.59 11.52
C PRO A 505 20.42 -0.77 10.30
N ILE A 506 21.31 0.24 10.41
CA ILE A 506 21.82 0.99 9.25
C ILE A 506 22.59 0.08 8.31
N TRP A 507 23.45 -0.78 8.84
CA TRP A 507 24.24 -1.68 8.00
C TRP A 507 23.44 -2.88 7.53
N LEU A 508 22.35 -3.26 8.21
CA LEU A 508 21.42 -4.28 7.74
C LEU A 508 20.55 -3.79 6.58
N LYS A 509 20.21 -2.49 6.60
CA LYS A 509 19.53 -1.79 5.50
C LYS A 509 19.88 -0.32 5.62
N LEU A 510 20.42 0.30 4.59
CA LEU A 510 20.90 1.69 4.68
C LEU A 510 19.80 2.72 5.01
N LEU A 511 18.54 2.31 4.87
CA LEU A 511 17.35 3.12 5.07
C LEU A 511 17.32 3.91 6.40
N PRO A 512 17.53 3.34 7.60
CA PRO A 512 17.53 4.12 8.84
C PRO A 512 18.75 5.04 8.99
N GLY A 513 19.69 5.08 8.04
CA GLY A 513 20.89 5.93 8.07
C GLY A 513 20.57 7.41 8.28
N ILE A 514 19.43 7.88 7.76
CA ILE A 514 18.92 9.25 7.95
C ILE A 514 18.70 9.58 9.44
N THR A 515 18.42 8.59 10.29
CA THR A 515 18.26 8.83 11.74
C THR A 515 19.55 9.27 12.42
N ALA A 516 20.73 9.04 11.82
CA ALA A 516 22.01 9.55 12.33
C ALA A 516 22.07 11.09 12.40
N PHE A 517 21.30 11.78 11.53
CA PHE A 517 21.17 13.24 11.59
C PHE A 517 20.60 13.74 12.92
N TYR A 518 19.91 12.89 13.69
CA TYR A 518 19.48 13.20 15.05
C TYR A 518 20.67 13.66 15.89
N TYR A 519 21.76 12.88 15.91
CA TYR A 519 22.93 13.20 16.72
C TYR A 519 23.69 14.43 16.19
N LEU A 520 23.67 14.65 14.87
CA LEU A 520 24.31 15.82 14.27
C LEU A 520 23.56 17.11 14.62
N VAL A 521 22.24 17.15 14.39
CA VAL A 521 21.41 18.34 14.64
C VAL A 521 21.34 18.65 16.14
N GLU A 522 21.23 17.62 16.99
CA GLU A 522 21.25 17.78 18.45
C GLU A 522 22.66 17.97 19.03
N ARG A 523 23.71 18.01 18.18
CA ARG A 523 25.12 18.15 18.59
C ARG A 523 25.57 17.11 19.62
N ARG A 524 25.01 15.90 19.54
CA ARG A 524 25.34 14.74 20.40
C ARG A 524 26.51 13.96 19.81
N TRP A 525 27.68 14.58 19.80
CA TRP A 525 28.91 14.01 19.23
C TRP A 525 29.26 12.63 19.79
N ARG A 526 28.96 12.37 21.07
CA ARG A 526 29.13 11.05 21.70
C ARG A 526 28.33 9.97 20.98
N GLY A 527 27.11 10.28 20.55
CA GLY A 527 26.30 9.37 19.75
C GLY A 527 26.84 9.15 18.34
N LEU A 528 27.39 10.19 17.70
CA LEU A 528 28.08 10.03 16.41
C LEU A 528 29.34 9.15 16.53
N LEU A 529 30.17 9.36 17.55
CA LEU A 529 31.33 8.51 17.84
C LEU A 529 30.91 7.06 18.13
N GLY A 530 29.83 6.88 18.89
CA GLY A 530 29.24 5.57 19.12
C GLY A 530 28.80 4.89 17.82
N LEU A 531 28.13 5.63 16.94
CA LEU A 531 27.71 5.15 15.62
C LEU A 531 28.90 4.72 14.75
N ILE A 532 29.97 5.52 14.73
CA ILE A 532 31.21 5.18 14.00
C ILE A 532 31.81 3.90 14.58
N ALA A 533 31.99 3.82 15.90
CA ALA A 533 32.54 2.64 16.56
C ALA A 533 31.70 1.38 16.32
N GLY A 534 30.37 1.49 16.46
CA GLY A 534 29.44 0.40 16.15
C GLY A 534 29.52 -0.01 14.67
N SER A 535 29.69 0.94 13.76
CA SER A 535 29.84 0.67 12.32
C SER A 535 31.10 -0.11 12.01
N VAL A 536 32.23 0.23 12.65
CA VAL A 536 33.48 -0.49 12.53
C VAL A 536 33.33 -1.93 13.04
N VAL A 537 32.69 -2.10 14.21
CA VAL A 537 32.46 -3.45 14.78
C VAL A 537 31.56 -4.29 13.88
N VAL A 538 30.41 -3.76 13.44
CA VAL A 538 29.47 -4.49 12.58
C VAL A 538 30.13 -4.87 11.25
N ASN A 539 30.75 -3.92 10.55
CA ASN A 539 31.43 -4.24 9.28
C ASN A 539 32.62 -5.18 9.48
N GLY A 540 33.37 -5.06 10.59
CA GLY A 540 34.44 -6.00 10.93
C GLY A 540 33.93 -7.43 11.07
N LEU A 541 32.80 -7.62 11.75
CA LEU A 541 32.14 -8.93 11.86
C LEU A 541 31.63 -9.45 10.52
N VAL A 542 31.11 -8.57 9.66
CA VAL A 542 30.66 -8.94 8.31
C VAL A 542 31.82 -9.35 7.43
N ILE A 543 32.92 -8.59 7.43
CA ILE A 543 34.16 -8.93 6.71
C ILE A 543 34.70 -10.29 7.20
N ALA A 544 34.65 -10.55 8.52
CA ALA A 544 35.03 -11.84 9.06
C ALA A 544 34.11 -12.99 8.61
N ALA A 545 32.81 -12.71 8.38
CA ALA A 545 31.82 -13.72 8.00
C ALA A 545 31.79 -14.04 6.51
N VAL A 546 31.97 -13.04 5.63
CA VAL A 546 31.82 -13.20 4.17
C VAL A 546 33.02 -12.74 3.35
N GLY A 547 34.09 -12.26 3.99
CA GLY A 547 35.29 -11.78 3.31
C GLY A 547 35.18 -10.33 2.80
N TRP A 548 36.34 -9.68 2.68
CA TRP A 548 36.43 -8.28 2.23
C TRP A 548 35.91 -8.08 0.80
N ASP A 549 36.19 -9.01 -0.11
CA ASP A 549 35.86 -8.85 -1.52
C ASP A 549 34.35 -8.75 -1.75
N ASN A 550 33.54 -9.56 -1.04
CA ASN A 550 32.08 -9.47 -1.10
C ASN A 550 31.55 -8.15 -0.55
N VAL A 551 32.14 -7.65 0.54
CA VAL A 551 31.77 -6.36 1.14
C VAL A 551 32.10 -5.21 0.20
N TRP A 552 33.32 -5.20 -0.34
CA TRP A 552 33.76 -4.18 -1.29
C TRP A 552 32.94 -4.21 -2.58
N TYR A 553 32.68 -5.39 -3.13
CA TYR A 553 31.86 -5.56 -4.33
C TYR A 553 30.45 -5.01 -4.14
N TYR A 554 29.84 -5.25 -2.98
CA TYR A 554 28.51 -4.72 -2.68
C TYR A 554 28.48 -3.19 -2.75
N TYR A 555 29.38 -2.51 -2.02
CA TYR A 555 29.38 -1.05 -1.95
C TYR A 555 29.89 -0.36 -3.21
N SER A 556 30.76 -1.00 -3.99
CA SER A 556 31.31 -0.44 -5.22
C SER A 556 30.45 -0.73 -6.46
N LYS A 557 29.69 -1.83 -6.48
CA LYS A 557 28.93 -2.25 -7.67
C LYS A 557 27.47 -2.56 -7.36
N ALA A 558 27.19 -3.53 -6.49
CA ALA A 558 25.83 -4.05 -6.32
C ALA A 558 24.83 -2.98 -5.84
N MET A 559 25.20 -2.18 -4.82
CA MET A 559 24.33 -1.14 -4.25
C MET A 559 23.87 -0.11 -5.29
N TRP A 560 24.73 0.25 -6.23
CA TRP A 560 24.43 1.26 -7.26
C TRP A 560 23.57 0.68 -8.39
N GLY A 561 23.63 -0.62 -8.65
CA GLY A 561 22.81 -1.30 -9.65
C GLY A 561 21.34 -1.53 -9.23
N VAL A 562 21.02 -1.36 -7.95
CA VAL A 562 19.71 -1.73 -7.37
C VAL A 562 18.82 -0.52 -7.09
N ASN A 563 19.37 0.69 -7.01
CA ASN A 563 18.66 1.91 -6.58
C ASN A 563 17.79 2.53 -7.68
N GLN A 564 16.92 1.74 -8.30
CA GLN A 564 15.90 2.27 -9.21
C GLN A 564 14.57 2.45 -8.48
N PRO A 565 13.90 3.60 -8.65
CA PRO A 565 12.51 3.76 -8.25
C PRO A 565 11.62 2.65 -8.80
N GLU A 566 10.74 2.13 -7.96
CA GLU A 566 9.79 1.11 -8.38
C GLU A 566 8.40 1.71 -8.57
N ILE A 567 7.86 1.60 -9.78
CA ILE A 567 6.54 2.11 -10.14
C ILE A 567 5.42 1.12 -9.77
N GLY A 568 5.75 -0.18 -9.73
CA GLY A 568 4.77 -1.26 -9.53
C GLY A 568 3.96 -1.11 -8.24
N LEU A 569 2.78 -1.73 -8.16
CA LEU A 569 1.83 -1.56 -7.05
C LEU A 569 2.42 -1.86 -5.65
N VAL A 570 3.46 -2.68 -5.58
CA VAL A 570 4.16 -3.00 -4.33
C VAL A 570 5.08 -1.87 -3.84
N GLY A 571 5.54 -0.99 -4.75
CA GLY A 571 6.38 0.17 -4.46
C GLY A 571 5.59 1.32 -3.85
N GLN A 572 5.70 1.54 -2.54
CA GLN A 572 4.88 2.49 -1.79
C GLN A 572 5.66 3.73 -1.33
N SER A 573 6.74 4.05 -2.03
CA SER A 573 7.52 5.28 -1.83
C SER A 573 6.88 6.49 -2.53
N PHE A 574 7.36 7.70 -2.21
CA PHE A 574 7.04 8.89 -3.01
C PHE A 574 7.42 8.71 -4.47
N TRP A 575 8.53 8.02 -4.71
CA TRP A 575 9.00 7.75 -6.06
C TRP A 575 8.07 6.81 -6.81
N GLY A 576 7.55 5.76 -6.17
CA GLY A 576 6.49 4.95 -6.75
C GLY A 576 5.29 5.82 -7.13
N PHE A 577 4.76 6.62 -6.21
CA PHE A 577 3.68 7.58 -6.48
C PHE A 577 3.96 8.51 -7.67
N LEU A 578 5.16 9.09 -7.74
CA LEU A 578 5.57 10.00 -8.81
C LEU A 578 5.69 9.27 -10.16
N GLY A 579 6.31 8.09 -10.18
CA GLY A 579 6.46 7.28 -11.40
C GLY A 579 5.12 6.88 -11.99
N ARG A 580 4.13 6.58 -11.13
CA ARG A 580 2.75 6.27 -11.55
C ARG A 580 2.04 7.43 -12.21
N MET A 581 2.47 8.68 -12.00
CA MET A 581 1.93 9.83 -12.74
C MET A 581 2.39 9.87 -14.20
N GLY A 582 3.53 9.24 -14.50
CA GLY A 582 4.16 9.26 -15.82
C GLY A 582 3.94 8.00 -16.66
N VAL A 583 3.11 7.06 -16.22
CA VAL A 583 2.80 5.81 -16.95
C VAL A 583 1.30 5.57 -17.01
N ASP A 584 0.78 5.11 -18.14
CA ASP A 584 -0.67 4.97 -18.36
C ASP A 584 -1.31 3.84 -17.54
N GLU A 585 -0.54 2.78 -17.28
CA GLU A 585 -0.92 1.63 -16.48
C GLU A 585 0.17 1.32 -15.46
N VAL A 586 -0.25 0.94 -14.26
CA VAL A 586 0.63 0.41 -13.22
C VAL A 586 0.28 -1.02 -12.96
N GLN A 587 1.25 -1.90 -13.14
CA GLN A 587 1.11 -3.31 -12.86
C GLN A 587 1.69 -3.66 -11.50
N LYS A 588 1.29 -4.82 -11.00
CA LYS A 588 1.87 -5.39 -9.78
C LYS A 588 3.36 -5.70 -9.91
N SER A 589 3.83 -6.08 -11.10
CA SER A 589 5.20 -6.56 -11.35
C SER A 589 6.17 -5.46 -11.79
N PHE A 590 7.48 -5.74 -11.63
CA PHE A 590 8.63 -4.83 -11.70
C PHE A 590 9.07 -4.45 -13.14
N THR A 591 8.17 -4.25 -14.09
CA THR A 591 8.56 -4.29 -15.52
C THR A 591 8.77 -2.94 -16.20
N GLN A 592 8.45 -1.82 -15.56
CA GLN A 592 8.50 -0.48 -16.18
C GLN A 592 9.63 0.39 -15.63
N ASP A 593 10.41 0.97 -16.55
CA ASP A 593 11.45 1.95 -16.24
C ASP A 593 10.85 3.25 -15.69
N PHE A 594 11.49 3.82 -14.66
CA PHE A 594 11.07 5.11 -14.10
C PHE A 594 11.20 6.24 -15.13
N PRO A 595 10.16 7.07 -15.35
CA PRO A 595 10.23 8.20 -16.27
C PRO A 595 11.33 9.18 -15.86
N THR A 596 12.44 9.21 -16.61
CA THR A 596 13.64 9.99 -16.26
C THR A 596 13.36 11.49 -16.11
N ALA A 597 12.39 12.02 -16.87
CA ALA A 597 11.92 13.40 -16.77
C ALA A 597 11.36 13.77 -15.38
N LEU A 598 10.90 12.79 -14.59
CA LEU A 598 10.37 13.01 -13.24
C LEU A 598 11.45 12.92 -12.16
N MET A 599 12.66 12.43 -12.47
CA MET A 599 13.73 12.27 -11.46
C MET A 599 14.10 13.58 -10.74
N PRO A 600 14.23 14.74 -11.41
CA PRO A 600 14.53 16.00 -10.73
C PRO A 600 13.47 16.38 -9.68
N ILE A 601 12.19 16.08 -9.94
CA ILE A 601 11.07 16.32 -9.01
C ILE A 601 11.22 15.38 -7.80
N GLY A 602 11.54 14.12 -8.04
CA GLY A 602 11.86 13.12 -7.02
C GLY A 602 12.93 13.59 -6.03
N TYR A 603 14.06 14.06 -6.57
CA TYR A 603 15.18 14.58 -5.76
C TYR A 603 14.82 15.88 -5.04
N ALA A 604 14.16 16.83 -5.72
CA ALA A 604 13.74 18.08 -5.12
C ALA A 604 12.80 17.85 -3.93
N PHE A 605 11.80 16.98 -4.07
CA PHE A 605 10.92 16.60 -2.96
C PHE A 605 11.69 15.96 -1.81
N SER A 606 12.59 15.01 -2.11
CA SER A 606 13.39 14.31 -1.10
C SER A 606 14.25 15.27 -0.28
N LEU A 607 14.91 16.23 -0.95
CA LEU A 607 15.69 17.29 -0.30
C LEU A 607 14.81 18.24 0.52
N CYS A 608 13.64 18.64 0.00
CA CYS A 608 12.69 19.49 0.72
C CYS A 608 12.13 18.79 1.97
N ALA A 609 11.73 17.53 1.86
CA ALA A 609 11.21 16.75 2.98
C ALA A 609 12.27 16.55 4.07
N LEU A 610 13.50 16.19 3.69
CA LEU A 610 14.62 16.10 4.63
C LEU A 610 14.95 17.46 5.25
N GLY A 611 15.07 18.52 4.43
CA GLY A 611 15.34 19.88 4.89
C GLY A 611 14.30 20.40 5.88
N LEU A 612 13.01 20.15 5.61
CA LEU A 612 11.93 20.52 6.52
C LEU A 612 11.99 19.72 7.83
N THR A 613 12.31 18.43 7.78
CA THR A 613 12.53 17.61 8.98
C THR A 613 13.68 18.18 9.81
N LEU A 614 14.85 18.41 9.21
CA LEU A 614 16.02 18.95 9.89
C LEU A 614 15.75 20.34 10.46
N PHE A 615 15.04 21.20 9.72
CA PHE A 615 14.60 22.51 10.20
C PHE A 615 13.67 22.39 11.42
N ALA A 616 12.69 21.49 11.40
CA ALA A 616 11.78 21.28 12.52
C ALA A 616 12.53 20.78 13.78
N LEU A 617 13.47 19.85 13.59
CA LEU A 617 14.36 19.35 14.65
C LEU A 617 15.18 20.50 15.25
N TRP A 618 15.87 21.28 14.41
CA TRP A 618 16.71 22.41 14.81
C TRP A 618 15.90 23.51 15.52
N ARG A 619 14.70 23.83 15.00
CA ARG A 619 13.85 24.89 15.55
C ARG A 619 13.30 24.54 16.94
N ASN A 620 13.10 23.26 17.20
CA ASN A 620 12.69 22.76 18.51
C ASN A 620 13.93 22.56 19.39
N SER A 621 14.22 23.49 20.30
CA SER A 621 15.36 23.38 21.21
C SER A 621 15.09 22.52 22.45
N SER A 622 13.93 21.83 22.55
CA SER A 622 13.67 20.99 23.71
C SER A 622 14.56 19.75 23.69
N HIS A 623 15.24 19.52 24.81
CA HIS A 623 16.08 18.34 25.06
C HIS A 623 15.43 17.36 26.03
N ASP A 624 14.14 17.51 26.32
CA ASP A 624 13.42 16.47 27.06
C ASP A 624 13.36 15.16 26.25
N TRP A 625 13.05 14.06 26.94
CA TRP A 625 13.07 12.74 26.34
C TRP A 625 11.97 12.53 25.31
N GLN A 626 10.81 13.21 25.41
CA GLN A 626 9.71 13.06 24.45
C GLN A 626 10.01 13.80 23.16
N ALA A 627 10.50 15.04 23.26
CA ALA A 627 11.00 15.79 22.13
C ALA A 627 12.11 15.00 21.42
N SER A 628 13.06 14.43 22.18
CA SER A 628 14.14 13.59 21.63
C SER A 628 13.59 12.38 20.85
N LEU A 629 12.61 11.67 21.41
CA LEU A 629 11.98 10.53 20.72
C LEU A 629 11.19 10.95 19.48
N LEU A 630 10.42 12.05 19.54
CA LEU A 630 9.68 12.56 18.39
C LEU A 630 10.63 12.94 17.25
N LYS A 631 11.75 13.61 17.57
CA LYS A 631 12.78 14.01 16.60
C LYS A 631 13.44 12.80 15.94
N PHE A 632 13.86 11.81 16.73
CA PHE A 632 14.45 10.56 16.21
C PHE A 632 13.46 9.81 15.29
N ASN A 633 12.21 9.65 15.73
CA ASN A 633 11.20 8.95 14.94
C ASN A 633 10.76 9.74 13.71
N ALA A 634 10.77 11.08 13.73
CA ALA A 634 10.50 11.89 12.55
C ALA A 634 11.52 11.62 11.43
N LEU A 635 12.81 11.50 11.78
CA LEU A 635 13.85 11.12 10.81
C LEU A 635 13.66 9.70 10.27
N LEU A 636 13.18 8.77 11.11
CA LEU A 636 12.87 7.41 10.68
C LEU A 636 11.67 7.37 9.71
N VAL A 637 10.63 8.17 9.96
CA VAL A 637 9.54 8.30 8.99
C VAL A 637 10.03 8.99 7.71
N THR A 638 10.85 10.03 7.83
CA THR A 638 11.47 10.71 6.68
C THR A 638 12.28 9.76 5.83
N SER A 639 13.05 8.83 6.42
CA SER A 639 13.81 7.86 5.62
C SER A 639 12.92 7.02 4.71
N MET A 640 11.73 6.65 5.18
CA MET A 640 10.74 5.94 4.36
C MET A 640 10.17 6.84 3.26
N VAL A 641 9.81 8.08 3.60
CA VAL A 641 9.19 9.02 2.64
C VAL A 641 10.11 9.34 1.46
N ILE A 642 11.41 9.51 1.71
CA ILE A 642 12.37 9.96 0.67
C ILE A 642 13.07 8.81 -0.07
N SER A 643 12.99 7.57 0.44
CA SER A 643 13.63 6.42 -0.19
C SER A 643 13.04 6.17 -1.59
N PRO A 644 13.85 5.90 -2.62
CA PRO A 644 13.37 5.53 -3.95
C PRO A 644 12.50 4.27 -3.92
N PHE A 645 12.75 3.42 -2.94
CA PHE A 645 12.19 2.08 -2.88
C PHE A 645 11.71 1.77 -1.47
N ILE A 646 10.41 1.50 -1.33
CA ILE A 646 9.77 1.10 -0.07
C ILE A 646 8.69 0.07 -0.36
N TRP A 647 8.85 -1.13 0.17
CA TRP A 647 7.78 -2.12 0.22
C TRP A 647 6.99 -2.04 1.52
N LYS A 648 5.75 -2.53 1.51
CA LYS A 648 4.82 -2.43 2.64
C LYS A 648 5.42 -2.99 3.94
N HIS A 649 6.08 -4.14 3.89
CA HIS A 649 6.68 -4.77 5.07
C HIS A 649 7.86 -3.95 5.65
N TYR A 650 8.41 -2.94 4.96
CA TYR A 650 9.45 -2.06 5.51
C TYR A 650 8.86 -1.18 6.63
N THR A 651 7.55 -0.92 6.58
CA THR A 651 6.86 -0.09 7.57
C THR A 651 6.81 -0.72 8.97
N VAL A 652 7.15 -2.01 9.13
CA VAL A 652 7.36 -2.64 10.45
C VAL A 652 8.31 -1.83 11.33
N MET A 653 9.36 -1.24 10.74
CA MET A 653 10.30 -0.39 11.47
C MET A 653 9.65 0.86 12.08
N LEU A 654 8.51 1.31 11.55
CA LEU A 654 7.80 2.49 12.04
C LEU A 654 6.93 2.23 13.28
N LEU A 655 6.83 0.99 13.76
CA LEU A 655 6.05 0.70 14.98
C LEU A 655 6.51 1.54 16.18
N GLY A 656 7.82 1.79 16.33
CA GLY A 656 8.33 2.72 17.34
C GLY A 656 7.79 4.15 17.17
N ALA A 657 7.78 4.66 15.94
CA ALA A 657 7.26 5.99 15.61
C ALA A 657 5.75 6.09 15.85
N ILE A 658 4.99 5.06 15.50
CA ILE A 658 3.55 4.97 15.72
C ILE A 658 3.23 4.99 17.22
N VAL A 659 3.93 4.20 18.04
CA VAL A 659 3.72 4.16 19.51
C VAL A 659 4.11 5.50 20.16
N VAL A 660 5.23 6.11 19.76
CA VAL A 660 5.65 7.42 20.27
C VAL A 660 4.65 8.52 19.88
N MET A 661 4.15 8.50 18.64
CA MET A 661 3.11 9.42 18.19
C MET A 661 1.81 9.23 18.99
N ALA A 662 1.35 8.00 19.18
CA ALA A 662 0.17 7.71 20.00
C ALA A 662 0.36 8.19 21.45
N LEU A 663 1.53 8.00 22.05
CA LEU A 663 1.81 8.52 23.39
C LEU A 663 1.64 10.03 23.46
N TYR A 664 2.18 10.76 22.49
CA TYR A 664 2.08 12.21 22.45
C TYR A 664 0.63 12.69 22.24
N LEU A 665 -0.09 12.09 21.29
CA LEU A 665 -1.48 12.42 21.00
C LEU A 665 -2.43 12.12 22.17
N SER A 666 -2.09 11.14 23.01
CA SER A 666 -2.84 10.81 24.23
C SER A 666 -2.86 11.97 25.23
N ARG A 667 -1.86 12.85 25.19
CA ARG A 667 -1.72 14.02 26.06
C ARG A 667 -2.41 15.25 25.50
N ILE A 668 -2.21 15.55 24.21
CA ILE A 668 -2.74 16.78 23.60
C ILE A 668 -4.19 16.68 23.12
N ARG A 669 -4.70 15.46 22.86
CA ARG A 669 -6.09 15.18 22.45
C ARG A 669 -6.64 16.04 21.31
N SER A 670 -5.79 16.41 20.35
CA SER A 670 -6.20 17.14 19.14
C SER A 670 -7.02 16.23 18.22
N GLY A 671 -8.32 16.51 18.07
CA GLY A 671 -9.24 15.69 17.26
C GLY A 671 -8.74 15.42 15.83
N TRP A 672 -8.27 16.46 15.13
CA TRP A 672 -7.73 16.31 13.76
C TRP A 672 -6.49 15.42 13.71
N SER A 673 -5.57 15.60 14.68
CA SER A 673 -4.35 14.79 14.75
C SER A 673 -4.66 13.32 15.04
N LEU A 674 -5.71 13.05 15.84
CA LEU A 674 -6.18 11.70 16.12
C LEU A 674 -6.79 11.03 14.88
N ILE A 675 -7.57 11.77 14.08
CA ILE A 675 -8.10 11.28 12.80
C ILE A 675 -6.96 10.92 11.85
N VAL A 676 -6.04 11.87 11.60
CA VAL A 676 -4.91 11.68 10.69
C VAL A 676 -4.04 10.50 11.13
N PHE A 677 -3.74 10.40 12.43
CA PHE A 677 -3.00 9.26 12.98
C PHE A 677 -3.72 7.94 12.75
N SER A 678 -5.03 7.88 13.02
CA SER A 678 -5.77 6.62 12.97
C SER A 678 -6.03 6.15 11.53
N MET A 679 -6.21 7.09 10.60
CA MET A 679 -6.24 6.78 9.16
C MET A 679 -4.89 6.27 8.68
N ALA A 680 -3.79 6.98 9.01
CA ALA A 680 -2.45 6.56 8.62
C ALA A 680 -2.10 5.18 9.20
N TYR A 681 -2.35 4.97 10.49
CA TYR A 681 -2.17 3.68 11.14
C TYR A 681 -3.05 2.59 10.52
N GLY A 682 -4.34 2.86 10.34
CA GLY A 682 -5.29 1.89 9.79
C GLY A 682 -4.93 1.45 8.37
N ILE A 683 -4.57 2.40 7.50
CA ILE A 683 -4.07 2.08 6.15
C ILE A 683 -2.82 1.22 6.26
N MET A 684 -1.77 1.65 6.98
CA MET A 684 -0.54 0.84 7.09
C MET A 684 -0.78 -0.54 7.70
N ALA A 685 -1.69 -0.64 8.67
CA ALA A 685 -1.96 -1.85 9.42
C ALA A 685 -2.79 -2.88 8.63
N PHE A 686 -3.66 -2.46 7.69
CA PHE A 686 -4.59 -3.37 7.01
C PHE A 686 -4.44 -3.47 5.50
N ASP A 687 -3.77 -2.51 4.88
CA ASP A 687 -3.57 -2.51 3.44
C ASP A 687 -2.60 -3.64 3.06
N GLN A 688 -3.17 -4.78 2.64
CA GLN A 688 -2.49 -5.75 1.78
C GLN A 688 -2.61 -5.26 0.35
N ASP A 689 -1.68 -5.67 -0.53
CA ASP A 689 -1.40 -5.28 -1.94
C ASP A 689 -2.56 -4.85 -2.87
N PHE A 690 -3.82 -4.93 -2.46
CA PHE A 690 -4.99 -4.88 -3.31
C PHE A 690 -6.18 -4.08 -2.74
N LEU A 691 -6.03 -3.24 -1.70
CA LEU A 691 -7.15 -2.51 -1.09
C LEU A 691 -8.08 -1.84 -2.11
N PHE A 692 -7.51 -1.37 -3.22
CA PHE A 692 -8.25 -0.80 -4.34
C PHE A 692 -7.96 -1.43 -5.71
N PHE A 693 -6.79 -2.06 -5.94
CA PHE A 693 -6.34 -2.50 -7.27
C PHE A 693 -5.70 -3.90 -7.22
N PRO A 694 -6.33 -4.94 -7.80
CA PRO A 694 -5.91 -6.34 -7.63
C PRO A 694 -4.60 -6.68 -8.35
N ASP A 695 -4.41 -6.26 -9.60
CA ASP A 695 -3.13 -6.50 -10.29
C ASP A 695 -2.71 -5.33 -11.19
N ARG A 696 -3.64 -4.43 -11.50
CA ARG A 696 -3.46 -3.30 -12.42
C ARG A 696 -4.22 -2.08 -11.93
N ALA A 697 -3.68 -0.90 -12.17
CA ALA A 697 -4.33 0.37 -11.88
C ALA A 697 -4.15 1.35 -13.04
N TYR A 698 -5.24 2.02 -13.43
CA TYR A 698 -5.30 2.96 -14.55
C TYR A 698 -5.77 4.35 -14.08
N GLY A 699 -5.63 5.36 -14.94
CA GLY A 699 -6.25 6.68 -14.75
C GLY A 699 -5.88 7.34 -13.42
N LEU A 700 -6.85 7.68 -12.57
CA LEU A 700 -6.60 8.17 -11.21
C LEU A 700 -6.34 7.05 -10.20
N GLY A 701 -6.80 5.83 -10.50
CA GLY A 701 -6.54 4.66 -9.68
C GLY A 701 -5.05 4.34 -9.54
N ARG A 702 -4.26 4.61 -10.59
CA ARG A 702 -2.79 4.47 -10.55
C ARG A 702 -2.14 5.37 -9.49
N ILE A 703 -2.67 6.56 -9.26
CA ILE A 703 -2.15 7.47 -8.23
C ILE A 703 -2.68 7.02 -6.87
N ALA A 704 -3.97 6.68 -6.83
CA ALA A 704 -4.67 6.28 -5.63
C ALA A 704 -4.15 4.95 -5.03
N SER A 705 -3.50 4.11 -5.83
CA SER A 705 -2.81 2.88 -5.39
C SER A 705 -1.58 3.15 -4.51
N SER A 706 -1.17 4.42 -4.37
CA SER A 706 -0.09 4.87 -3.48
C SER A 706 -0.59 5.13 -2.04
N THR A 707 -1.55 4.34 -1.57
CA THR A 707 -2.21 4.45 -0.26
C THR A 707 -1.23 4.50 0.90
N PHE A 708 -0.21 3.64 0.90
CA PHE A 708 0.82 3.63 1.93
C PHE A 708 1.68 4.89 1.89
N PHE A 709 2.02 5.38 0.70
CA PHE A 709 2.73 6.65 0.59
C PHE A 709 1.91 7.77 1.24
N PHE A 710 0.61 7.85 0.99
CA PHE A 710 -0.24 8.86 1.64
C PHE A 710 -0.29 8.69 3.17
N ALA A 711 -0.37 7.46 3.67
CA ALA A 711 -0.33 7.18 5.10
C ALA A 711 1.03 7.55 5.74
N LEU A 712 2.13 7.21 5.07
CA LEU A 712 3.50 7.58 5.46
C LEU A 712 3.69 9.10 5.49
N PHE A 713 3.23 9.78 4.43
CA PHE A 713 3.29 11.23 4.32
C PHE A 713 2.44 11.92 5.39
N ALA A 714 1.23 11.40 5.67
CA ALA A 714 0.36 11.90 6.74
C ALA A 714 1.01 11.73 8.11
N LEU A 715 1.63 10.57 8.38
CA LEU A 715 2.37 10.34 9.62
C LEU A 715 3.59 11.26 9.73
N TRP A 716 4.34 11.47 8.65
CA TRP A 716 5.48 12.40 8.59
C TRP A 716 5.04 13.84 8.88
N ALA A 717 4.04 14.35 8.15
CA ALA A 717 3.51 15.69 8.34
C ALA A 717 2.99 15.90 9.77
N LEU A 718 2.39 14.86 10.35
CA LEU A 718 1.95 14.89 11.74
C LEU A 718 3.14 15.03 12.72
N HIS A 719 4.23 14.27 12.53
CA HIS A 719 5.46 14.43 13.31
C HIS A 719 6.03 15.84 13.21
N ILE A 720 6.20 16.37 11.99
CA ILE A 720 6.74 17.72 11.77
C ILE A 720 5.86 18.77 12.45
N SER A 721 4.54 18.69 12.26
CA SER A 721 3.60 19.64 12.84
C SER A 721 3.63 19.64 14.38
N ILE A 722 3.84 18.48 14.98
CA ILE A 722 3.92 18.30 16.42
C ILE A 722 5.25 18.83 16.95
N ILE A 723 6.38 18.49 16.32
CA ILE A 723 7.70 18.97 16.74
C ILE A 723 7.74 20.51 16.71
N LEU A 724 7.21 21.14 15.65
CA LEU A 724 7.16 22.60 15.55
C LEU A 724 6.27 23.27 16.61
N LYS A 725 5.24 22.58 17.09
CA LYS A 725 4.30 23.08 18.12
C LYS A 725 4.66 22.65 19.53
N TYR A 726 5.58 21.69 19.68
CA TYR A 726 5.91 21.08 20.95
C TYR A 726 6.50 22.14 21.89
N ARG A 727 5.88 22.28 23.05
CA ARG A 727 6.36 23.11 24.15
C ARG A 727 6.60 22.19 25.35
N PRO A 728 7.81 22.19 25.94
CA PRO A 728 8.04 21.42 27.16
C PRO A 728 7.05 21.89 28.22
N ASP A 729 6.38 20.93 28.85
CA ASP A 729 5.37 21.21 29.87
C ASP A 729 6.09 21.61 31.16
N THR A 730 6.34 22.91 31.33
CA THR A 730 7.11 23.45 32.47
C THR A 730 6.44 23.20 33.83
N LYS A 731 5.16 22.78 33.84
CA LYS A 731 4.36 22.61 35.07
C LYS A 731 4.34 21.20 35.62
N THR A 732 4.62 20.15 34.83
CA THR A 732 4.50 18.76 35.30
C THR A 732 5.80 18.19 35.89
N ASP A 733 6.97 18.66 35.45
CA ASP A 733 8.26 18.17 35.97
C ASP A 733 8.63 18.72 37.36
N THR A 734 7.99 19.79 37.84
CA THR A 734 8.24 20.30 39.21
C THR A 734 7.48 19.52 40.28
N ALA A 735 6.40 18.82 39.94
CA ALA A 735 5.59 18.06 40.89
C ALA A 735 6.14 16.65 41.18
N GLN A 736 6.89 16.05 40.25
CA GLN A 736 7.36 14.67 40.37
C GLN A 736 8.51 14.49 41.39
N PRO A 737 9.50 15.41 41.49
CA PRO A 737 10.50 15.37 42.56
C PRO A 737 9.88 15.60 43.93
N ALA A 738 8.85 16.45 44.05
CA ALA A 738 8.15 16.69 45.32
C ALA A 738 7.36 15.46 45.78
N TYR A 739 6.77 14.70 44.85
CA TYR A 739 6.09 13.45 45.17
C TYR A 739 7.07 12.34 45.59
N GLU A 740 8.21 12.18 44.89
CA GLU A 740 9.23 11.20 45.29
C GLU A 740 9.96 11.60 46.58
N ALA A 741 10.25 12.88 46.80
CA ALA A 741 10.80 13.38 48.05
C ALA A 741 9.83 13.15 49.23
N ASN A 742 8.53 13.41 49.05
CA ASN A 742 7.52 13.10 50.08
C ASN A 742 7.36 11.59 50.32
N LYS A 743 7.59 10.76 49.31
CA LYS A 743 7.58 9.30 49.45
C LYS A 743 8.82 8.78 50.20
N MET A 744 9.97 9.44 50.07
CA MET A 744 11.16 9.12 50.87
C MET A 744 11.05 9.62 52.31
N VAL A 745 10.44 10.79 52.55
CA VAL A 745 10.20 11.32 53.91
C VAL A 745 9.11 10.53 54.66
N GLY A 746 8.15 9.93 53.95
CA GLY A 746 7.12 9.08 54.53
C GLY A 746 7.58 7.68 54.95
N ILE A 747 8.82 7.27 54.63
CA ILE A 747 9.40 5.97 55.04
C ILE A 747 10.27 6.11 56.30
N SER A 748 10.53 7.35 56.77
CA SER A 748 11.29 7.62 58.00
C SER A 748 10.41 8.02 59.19
N LYS A 749 9.10 7.77 59.13
CA LYS A 749 8.17 7.80 60.26
C LYS A 749 7.50 6.44 60.34
#